data_AF-A0A4Q1SBS5-F1
#
_entry.id   AF-A0A4Q1SBS5-F1
#
_cell.length_a   1.000
_cell.length_b   1.000
_cell.length_c   1.000
_cell.angle_alpha   90.00
_cell.angle_beta   90.00
_cell.angle_gamma   90.00
#
_symmetry.space_group_name_H-M   'P 1'
#
loop_
_entity.id
_entity.type
_entity.pdbx_description
1 polymer ?
#
loop_
_entity_poly.entity_id
_entity_poly.type
_entity_poly.pdbx_seq_one_letter_code
_entity_poly.pdbx_strand_id
1 'polypeptide(L)'
;MKPLLYALLGLPLLFSGRLYAQAPPVHFVNTLMPQPQSLTVSDGWLPVTSAWTVSLNGSENALLKSATNRMLTRLESMTGVELSRDLQQPAQALVSIEIKDSSLTMPALGIDESYTLDIRAGKVQLQAANVFGAMHGFETLLQLVQASGDGFSLPFVHIQDAPRFPWRGLLLDPGRHFLPVDVILRNLDGMAAVKMNVLHWHLTEDQGFRVESQRFPKLQQLGSNGLYYTQDQIREVVKYATERGIRVVPEFDMPGHSTSWFVGYSDLASAPGPYHVEYQNKIYDPAMDPTRESTYRFLDSFIDEMTTLFPDDYIHIGGDESNGKQWKENPSIQHFMQQHNLKDTAALQAYFNARVQELLKKHHRQMVGWDEILQADLSPDVVVQNWHGIEFLINSARQGHHGLLSKPFYLDHMYSAAEMYAADPVPADAGLTDAQAKLVLGGEACMWGEQVTGLIVDSRIWPRTAAVAERFWSPANTRDTQDMYRRLQVESLRLDALHLTHLSGPERGLRQIAGSEEGAESLSVLASVLQPVDFHERYAEQHTSQRTPIGHLVDFVHPDPPMKEALAAMVETYLHSTDPAEHKNALAALESLFQSWVSSRPALDQLAVDHPFIAEMQQRREQLPRLGLLGLESLGYIEAKQHPSAAWLDQQKQLLSDAGKHVELTDFVVLDPLNALLDNISATK
;
A
#
# COMPACT_ATOMS: atom_id res chain seq x y z
N MET A 1 -51.83 28.02 -57.99
CA MET A 1 -50.80 27.12 -57.46
C MET A 1 -49.45 27.82 -57.56
N LYS A 2 -48.72 27.92 -56.42
CA LYS A 2 -47.33 28.42 -56.24
C LYS A 2 -46.33 27.62 -57.11
N PRO A 3 -45.11 28.12 -57.48
CA PRO A 3 -44.04 28.66 -56.59
C PRO A 3 -43.39 29.98 -57.09
N LEU A 4 -43.11 30.98 -56.25
CA LEU A 4 -42.05 31.18 -55.23
C LEU A 4 -40.61 31.31 -55.78
N LEU A 5 -40.21 32.57 -56.00
CA LEU A 5 -38.85 33.09 -56.16
C LEU A 5 -38.09 33.03 -54.81
N TYR A 6 -36.85 32.54 -54.81
CA TYR A 6 -35.91 32.74 -53.71
C TYR A 6 -35.04 33.97 -53.99
N ALA A 7 -35.14 34.97 -53.11
CA ALA A 7 -34.25 36.13 -53.07
C ALA A 7 -33.10 35.84 -52.08
N LEU A 8 -31.86 35.97 -52.57
CA LEU A 8 -30.64 35.96 -51.78
C LEU A 8 -30.53 37.28 -50.99
N LEU A 9 -30.48 37.19 -49.66
CA LEU A 9 -30.10 38.27 -48.75
C LEU A 9 -28.75 37.89 -48.12
N GLY A 10 -27.74 38.71 -48.39
CA GLY A 10 -26.42 38.61 -47.76
C GLY A 10 -26.44 39.11 -46.32
N LEU A 11 -25.85 38.32 -45.41
CA LEU A 11 -25.50 38.74 -44.05
C LEU A 11 -24.01 39.12 -44.01
N PRO A 12 -23.62 40.22 -43.32
CA PRO A 12 -22.23 40.56 -43.12
C PRO A 12 -21.63 39.71 -41.98
N LEU A 13 -20.50 39.06 -42.26
CA LEU A 13 -19.65 38.38 -41.28
C LEU A 13 -18.95 39.43 -40.40
N LEU A 14 -19.38 39.52 -39.14
CA LEU A 14 -18.64 40.22 -38.08
C LEU A 14 -17.50 39.31 -37.60
N PHE A 15 -16.27 39.66 -37.94
CA PHE A 15 -15.06 39.09 -37.34
C PHE A 15 -14.96 39.56 -35.88
N SER A 16 -15.41 38.74 -34.94
CA SER A 16 -15.05 38.87 -33.53
C SER A 16 -13.63 38.32 -33.34
N GLY A 17 -12.65 39.23 -33.26
CA GLY A 17 -11.31 38.89 -32.78
C GLY A 17 -11.42 38.36 -31.35
N ARG A 18 -11.31 37.04 -31.18
CA ARG A 18 -11.05 36.45 -29.87
C ARG A 18 -9.66 36.92 -29.44
N LEU A 19 -9.61 37.87 -28.52
CA LEU A 19 -8.44 38.09 -27.68
C LEU A 19 -8.15 36.74 -27.02
N TYR A 20 -7.08 36.07 -27.45
CA TYR A 20 -6.51 34.96 -26.70
C TYR A 20 -6.06 35.55 -25.36
N ALA A 21 -6.83 35.30 -24.31
CA ALA A 21 -6.31 35.47 -22.96
C ALA A 21 -5.02 34.65 -22.89
N GLN A 22 -3.92 35.29 -22.48
CA GLN A 22 -2.70 34.55 -22.15
C GLN A 22 -3.10 33.45 -21.17
N ALA A 23 -2.74 32.20 -21.48
CA ALA A 23 -2.91 31.10 -20.54
C ALA A 23 -2.25 31.53 -19.21
N PRO A 24 -2.90 31.29 -18.06
CA PRO A 24 -2.32 31.63 -16.77
C PRO A 24 -0.90 31.03 -16.66
N PRO A 25 0.05 31.74 -16.03
CA PRO A 25 1.41 31.23 -15.87
C PRO A 25 1.37 29.85 -15.23
N VAL A 26 2.12 28.90 -15.81
CA VAL A 26 2.23 27.54 -15.27
C VAL A 26 3.02 27.63 -13.96
N HIS A 27 2.31 27.49 -12.84
CA HIS A 27 2.90 27.45 -11.51
C HIS A 27 3.24 26.01 -11.15
N PHE A 28 4.41 25.80 -10.53
CA PHE A 28 4.80 24.48 -10.06
C PHE A 28 3.85 24.02 -8.96
N VAL A 29 3.19 22.89 -9.17
CA VAL A 29 2.41 22.21 -8.14
C VAL A 29 3.24 21.04 -7.61
N ASN A 30 3.64 21.09 -6.33
CA ASN A 30 4.37 19.99 -5.72
C ASN A 30 3.46 18.76 -5.56
N THR A 31 3.82 17.67 -6.21
CA THR A 31 3.11 16.38 -6.15
C THR A 31 4.06 15.22 -5.82
N LEU A 32 5.23 15.52 -5.25
CA LEU A 32 6.22 14.51 -4.88
C LEU A 32 5.72 13.67 -3.71
N MET A 33 5.80 12.36 -3.84
CA MET A 33 5.51 11.41 -2.76
C MET A 33 6.45 10.21 -2.89
N PRO A 34 7.38 9.99 -1.94
CA PRO A 34 7.61 10.78 -0.74
C PRO A 34 8.07 12.23 -0.98
N GLN A 35 7.69 13.13 -0.07
CA GLN A 35 8.21 14.49 0.01
C GLN A 35 9.73 14.44 0.29
N PRO A 36 10.59 15.05 -0.55
CA PRO A 36 12.03 14.99 -0.35
C PRO A 36 12.48 15.76 0.90
N GLN A 37 13.64 15.38 1.44
CA GLN A 37 14.25 16.05 2.60
C GLN A 37 14.47 17.56 2.37
N SER A 38 14.89 17.94 1.16
CA SER A 38 15.04 19.34 0.76
C SER A 38 14.59 19.53 -0.69
N LEU A 39 13.78 20.57 -0.92
CA LEU A 39 13.31 21.01 -2.24
C LEU A 39 13.38 22.53 -2.30
N THR A 40 14.20 23.06 -3.21
CA THR A 40 14.20 24.48 -3.57
C THR A 40 13.69 24.63 -5.00
N VAL A 41 12.65 25.45 -5.18
CA VAL A 41 12.05 25.73 -6.49
C VAL A 41 12.52 27.11 -6.96
N SER A 42 12.86 27.25 -8.23
CA SER A 42 13.23 28.52 -8.86
C SER A 42 12.35 28.80 -10.08
N ASP A 43 12.30 30.06 -10.51
CA ASP A 43 11.53 30.45 -11.69
C ASP A 43 12.12 29.81 -12.96
N GLY A 44 11.28 29.05 -13.66
CA GLY A 44 11.59 28.50 -14.97
C GLY A 44 11.24 27.02 -15.09
N TRP A 45 11.24 26.57 -16.35
CA TRP A 45 10.83 25.24 -16.73
C TRP A 45 11.75 24.69 -17.81
N LEU A 46 12.03 23.40 -17.75
CA LEU A 46 12.79 22.66 -18.74
C LEU A 46 11.82 21.78 -19.56
N PRO A 47 11.57 22.08 -20.84
CA PRO A 47 10.68 21.28 -21.66
C PRO A 47 11.25 19.88 -21.92
N VAL A 48 10.39 18.87 -21.88
CA VAL A 48 10.69 17.50 -22.30
C VAL A 48 10.52 17.41 -23.81
N THR A 49 11.61 17.18 -24.53
CA THR A 49 11.64 17.17 -26.01
C THR A 49 12.59 16.07 -26.50
N SER A 50 12.53 15.75 -27.79
CA SER A 50 13.43 14.75 -28.40
C SER A 50 14.90 15.17 -28.41
N ALA A 51 15.22 16.40 -27.99
CA ALA A 51 16.60 16.86 -27.77
C ALA A 51 17.23 16.31 -26.47
N TRP A 52 16.45 15.66 -25.62
CA TRP A 52 16.93 15.01 -24.40
C TRP A 52 17.90 13.88 -24.75
N THR A 53 19.13 14.04 -24.28
CA THR A 53 20.22 13.07 -24.44
C THR A 53 20.84 12.81 -23.08
N VAL A 54 21.25 11.56 -22.85
CA VAL A 54 21.73 11.09 -21.54
C VAL A 54 23.23 10.83 -21.57
N SER A 55 23.91 11.15 -20.49
CA SER A 55 25.26 10.67 -20.18
C SER A 55 25.24 9.90 -18.87
N LEU A 56 26.01 8.81 -18.79
CA LEU A 56 26.12 7.96 -17.60
C LEU A 56 27.58 7.87 -17.16
N ASN A 57 27.92 8.45 -16.00
CA ASN A 57 29.14 8.13 -15.28
C ASN A 57 28.83 6.94 -14.34
N GLY A 58 29.53 5.81 -14.52
CA GLY A 58 29.15 4.51 -14.00
C GLY A 58 28.49 3.58 -15.04
N SER A 59 28.65 3.87 -16.34
CA SER A 59 28.04 3.10 -17.43
C SER A 59 28.46 1.61 -17.48
N GLU A 60 29.56 1.24 -16.84
CA GLU A 60 29.97 -0.16 -16.63
C GLU A 60 28.97 -0.94 -15.75
N ASN A 61 28.19 -0.25 -14.91
CA ASN A 61 27.14 -0.86 -14.11
C ASN A 61 25.91 -1.18 -14.99
N ALA A 62 25.66 -2.48 -15.19
CA ALA A 62 24.55 -2.93 -16.02
C ALA A 62 23.16 -2.59 -15.44
N LEU A 63 23.03 -2.55 -14.11
CA LEU A 63 21.79 -2.14 -13.45
C LEU A 63 21.48 -0.67 -13.71
N LEU A 64 22.49 0.21 -13.63
CA LEU A 64 22.32 1.64 -13.92
C LEU A 64 21.81 1.86 -15.35
N LYS A 65 22.41 1.17 -16.33
CA LYS A 65 21.96 1.22 -17.74
C LYS A 65 20.52 0.76 -17.90
N SER A 66 20.17 -0.38 -17.30
CA SER A 66 18.81 -0.93 -17.36
C SER A 66 17.78 0.00 -16.70
N ALA A 67 18.10 0.53 -15.52
CA ALA A 67 17.25 1.48 -14.81
C ALA A 67 17.08 2.80 -15.57
N THR A 68 18.15 3.32 -16.18
CA THR A 68 18.08 4.51 -17.04
C THR A 68 17.13 4.27 -18.22
N ASN A 69 17.24 3.12 -18.89
CA ASN A 69 16.36 2.79 -20.01
C ASN A 69 14.89 2.68 -19.58
N ARG A 70 14.60 2.06 -18.42
CA ARG A 70 13.24 2.01 -17.89
C ARG A 70 12.69 3.39 -17.54
N MET A 71 13.51 4.26 -16.93
CA MET A 71 13.14 5.65 -16.66
C MET A 71 12.79 6.39 -17.95
N LEU A 72 13.62 6.29 -19.00
CA LEU A 72 13.35 6.92 -20.29
C LEU A 72 12.07 6.37 -20.95
N THR A 73 11.83 5.06 -20.88
CA THR A 73 10.61 4.44 -21.40
C THR A 73 9.36 4.92 -20.66
N ARG A 74 9.44 5.11 -19.33
CA ARG A 74 8.33 5.70 -18.57
C ARG A 74 8.12 7.17 -18.93
N LEU A 75 9.19 7.94 -19.08
CA LEU A 75 9.11 9.33 -19.50
C LEU A 75 8.48 9.46 -20.91
N GLU A 76 8.84 8.58 -21.85
CA GLU A 76 8.19 8.48 -23.16
C GLU A 76 6.69 8.18 -23.04
N SER A 77 6.31 7.19 -22.23
CA SER A 77 4.90 6.84 -22.03
C SER A 77 4.09 7.98 -21.40
N MET A 78 4.73 8.79 -20.55
CA MET A 78 4.08 9.94 -19.89
C MET A 78 3.94 11.15 -20.83
N THR A 79 4.87 11.32 -21.78
CA THR A 79 4.99 12.57 -22.54
C THR A 79 4.70 12.43 -24.05
N GLY A 80 4.72 11.20 -24.58
CA GLY A 80 4.62 10.94 -26.02
C GLY A 80 5.86 11.36 -26.83
N VAL A 81 6.94 11.76 -26.16
CA VAL A 81 8.18 12.25 -26.79
C VAL A 81 9.19 11.13 -26.89
N GLU A 82 9.60 10.75 -28.10
CA GLU A 82 10.68 9.76 -28.34
C GLU A 82 12.04 10.29 -27.85
N LEU A 83 12.74 9.51 -27.02
CA LEU A 83 14.01 9.88 -26.39
C LEU A 83 15.15 8.99 -26.89
N SER A 84 16.32 9.58 -27.16
CA SER A 84 17.47 8.79 -27.61
C SER A 84 17.99 7.86 -26.49
N ARG A 85 18.37 6.63 -26.87
CA ARG A 85 19.09 5.68 -26.01
C ARG A 85 20.61 5.76 -26.19
N ASP A 86 21.09 6.56 -27.14
CA ASP A 86 22.51 6.74 -27.40
C ASP A 86 23.14 7.64 -26.35
N LEU A 87 24.06 7.08 -25.56
CA LEU A 87 24.77 7.82 -24.53
C LEU A 87 25.71 8.86 -25.15
N GLN A 88 25.61 10.08 -24.64
CA GLN A 88 26.46 11.21 -25.03
C GLN A 88 27.56 11.47 -24.00
N GLN A 89 28.54 12.28 -24.37
CA GLN A 89 29.52 12.80 -23.42
C GLN A 89 28.85 13.78 -22.43
N PRO A 90 29.28 13.83 -21.15
CA PRO A 90 28.63 14.66 -20.13
C PRO A 90 28.47 16.14 -20.47
N ALA A 91 29.43 16.72 -21.20
CA ALA A 91 29.39 18.12 -21.62
C ALA A 91 28.35 18.42 -22.72
N GLN A 92 27.86 17.40 -23.41
CA GLN A 92 26.92 17.50 -24.53
C GLN A 92 25.51 17.01 -24.17
N ALA A 93 25.41 16.11 -23.17
CA ALA A 93 24.14 15.56 -22.73
C ALA A 93 23.29 16.60 -21.98
N LEU A 94 21.99 16.63 -22.25
CA LEU A 94 21.03 17.41 -21.46
C LEU A 94 20.84 16.80 -20.06
N VAL A 95 20.85 15.47 -19.96
CA VAL A 95 20.74 14.72 -18.70
C VAL A 95 22.07 14.09 -18.33
N SER A 96 22.62 14.44 -17.17
CA SER A 96 23.82 13.81 -16.60
C SER A 96 23.43 12.96 -15.40
N ILE A 97 23.76 11.67 -15.41
CA ILE A 97 23.57 10.78 -14.27
C ILE A 97 24.95 10.29 -13.83
N GLU A 98 25.27 10.54 -12.57
CA GLU A 98 26.58 10.24 -11.99
C GLU A 98 26.41 9.46 -10.69
N ILE A 99 27.01 8.27 -10.61
CA ILE A 99 27.11 7.49 -9.37
C ILE A 99 28.55 7.47 -8.87
N LYS A 100 28.75 7.52 -7.55
CA LYS A 100 30.10 7.47 -6.95
C LYS A 100 30.65 6.06 -6.90
N ASP A 101 29.83 5.09 -6.53
CA ASP A 101 30.16 3.66 -6.51
C ASP A 101 29.39 2.91 -7.59
N SER A 102 30.13 2.46 -8.61
CA SER A 102 29.59 1.67 -9.72
C SER A 102 29.71 0.15 -9.51
N SER A 103 30.29 -0.30 -8.40
CA SER A 103 30.52 -1.72 -8.12
C SER A 103 29.31 -2.42 -7.51
N LEU A 104 28.37 -1.69 -6.91
CA LEU A 104 27.18 -2.27 -6.29
C LEU A 104 26.21 -2.85 -7.32
N THR A 105 25.87 -4.13 -7.13
CA THR A 105 24.95 -4.89 -8.00
C THR A 105 23.80 -5.55 -7.26
N MET A 106 23.73 -5.42 -5.93
CA MET A 106 22.66 -5.97 -5.10
C MET A 106 22.30 -4.95 -4.03
N PRO A 107 21.00 -4.73 -3.74
CA PRO A 107 20.60 -3.90 -2.61
C PRO A 107 20.89 -4.64 -1.31
N ALA A 108 21.21 -3.91 -0.25
CA ALA A 108 21.50 -4.45 1.07
C ALA A 108 21.13 -3.42 2.14
N LEU A 109 20.97 -3.85 3.40
CA LEU A 109 20.73 -2.93 4.51
C LEU A 109 21.95 -2.02 4.70
N GLY A 110 21.72 -0.72 4.93
CA GLY A 110 22.77 0.24 5.28
C GLY A 110 23.57 0.81 4.10
N ILE A 111 23.19 0.48 2.85
CA ILE A 111 23.72 1.19 1.68
C ILE A 111 23.30 2.66 1.71
N ASP A 112 24.14 3.55 1.19
CA ASP A 112 23.81 4.96 1.04
C ASP A 112 22.84 5.13 -0.14
N GLU A 113 21.58 5.41 0.15
CA GLU A 113 20.51 5.59 -0.85
C GLU A 113 20.30 7.07 -1.23
N SER A 114 21.23 7.96 -0.86
CA SER A 114 21.10 9.40 -1.11
C SER A 114 21.32 9.80 -2.57
N TYR A 115 20.65 10.88 -2.96
CA TYR A 115 20.84 11.53 -4.25
C TYR A 115 20.65 13.05 -4.18
N THR A 116 21.12 13.73 -5.22
CA THR A 116 20.86 15.14 -5.50
C THR A 116 20.36 15.27 -6.94
N LEU A 117 19.26 16.00 -7.13
CA LEU A 117 18.66 16.27 -8.44
C LEU A 117 18.58 17.78 -8.69
N ASP A 118 19.30 18.23 -9.71
CA ASP A 118 19.37 19.61 -10.15
C ASP A 118 18.74 19.75 -11.55
N ILE A 119 17.68 20.55 -11.65
CA ILE A 119 17.02 20.87 -12.92
C ILE A 119 17.11 22.38 -13.13
N ARG A 120 17.77 22.79 -14.22
CA ARG A 120 18.01 24.19 -14.57
C ARG A 120 17.95 24.38 -16.07
N ALA A 121 18.10 25.64 -16.52
CA ALA A 121 18.11 25.97 -17.94
C ALA A 121 19.12 25.09 -18.72
N GLY A 122 18.60 24.24 -19.59
CA GLY A 122 19.37 23.37 -20.48
C GLY A 122 20.07 22.17 -19.83
N LYS A 123 19.80 21.84 -18.55
CA LYS A 123 20.48 20.72 -17.89
C LYS A 123 19.62 20.06 -16.79
N VAL A 124 19.60 18.73 -16.79
CA VAL A 124 19.24 17.88 -15.65
C VAL A 124 20.52 17.20 -15.17
N GLN A 125 20.79 17.26 -13.87
CA GLN A 125 21.91 16.56 -13.26
C GLN A 125 21.43 15.77 -12.05
N LEU A 126 21.66 14.45 -12.10
CA LEU A 126 21.40 13.53 -11.00
C LEU A 126 22.74 12.98 -10.50
N GLN A 127 23.03 13.19 -9.22
CA GLN A 127 24.20 12.63 -8.56
C GLN A 127 23.75 11.73 -7.42
N ALA A 128 24.29 10.53 -7.31
CA ALA A 128 23.94 9.59 -6.25
C ALA A 128 25.17 8.87 -5.70
N ALA A 129 25.05 8.34 -4.48
CA ALA A 129 26.12 7.52 -3.89
C ALA A 129 26.38 6.25 -4.71
N ASN A 130 25.33 5.61 -5.23
CA ASN A 130 25.40 4.39 -6.03
C ASN A 130 24.15 4.27 -6.94
N VAL A 131 24.02 3.13 -7.63
CA VAL A 131 22.90 2.86 -8.54
C VAL A 131 21.52 2.94 -7.86
N PHE A 132 21.38 2.52 -6.60
CA PHE A 132 20.10 2.51 -5.90
C PHE A 132 19.63 3.92 -5.50
N GLY A 133 20.57 4.77 -5.05
CA GLY A 133 20.27 6.21 -4.89
C GLY A 133 19.86 6.87 -6.21
N ALA A 134 20.49 6.48 -7.34
CA ALA A 134 20.10 6.98 -8.66
C ALA A 134 18.68 6.53 -9.06
N MET A 135 18.28 5.29 -8.75
CA MET A 135 16.91 4.81 -8.99
C MET A 135 15.88 5.66 -8.24
N HIS A 136 16.13 6.01 -6.97
CA HIS A 136 15.24 6.92 -6.22
C HIS A 136 15.13 8.31 -6.86
N GLY A 137 16.25 8.83 -7.38
CA GLY A 137 16.27 10.07 -8.14
C GLY A 137 15.51 10.01 -9.46
N PHE A 138 15.47 8.84 -10.12
CA PHE A 138 14.65 8.64 -11.32
C PHE A 138 13.16 8.74 -11.01
N GLU A 139 12.70 8.14 -9.90
CA GLU A 139 11.29 8.25 -9.50
C GLU A 139 10.90 9.70 -9.21
N THR A 140 11.77 10.45 -8.50
CA THR A 140 11.55 11.88 -8.27
C THR A 140 11.51 12.68 -9.57
N LEU A 141 12.40 12.39 -10.53
CA LEU A 141 12.39 13.04 -11.84
C LEU A 141 11.07 12.79 -12.60
N LEU A 142 10.56 11.56 -12.57
CA LEU A 142 9.29 11.21 -13.21
C LEU A 142 8.10 11.91 -12.54
N GLN A 143 8.10 12.03 -11.21
CA GLN A 143 7.06 12.74 -10.45
C GLN A 143 7.08 14.27 -10.68
N LEU A 144 8.20 14.84 -11.14
CA LEU A 144 8.30 16.28 -11.44
C LEU A 144 7.69 16.68 -12.79
N VAL A 145 7.38 15.73 -13.67
CA VAL A 145 6.84 16.01 -15.02
C VAL A 145 5.44 16.63 -14.89
N GLN A 146 5.24 17.79 -15.52
CA GLN A 146 3.93 18.48 -15.56
C GLN A 146 3.55 18.85 -16.98
N ALA A 147 2.25 18.84 -17.26
CA ALA A 147 1.71 19.39 -18.50
C ALA A 147 1.91 20.91 -18.51
N SER A 148 2.37 21.45 -19.64
CA SER A 148 2.69 22.86 -19.81
C SER A 148 2.35 23.30 -21.22
N GLY A 149 1.25 24.03 -21.39
CA GLY A 149 0.78 24.47 -22.71
C GLY A 149 0.44 23.28 -23.62
N ASP A 150 1.21 23.11 -24.70
CA ASP A 150 1.08 22.06 -25.71
C ASP A 150 2.04 20.88 -25.53
N GLY A 151 2.77 20.81 -24.41
CA GLY A 151 3.71 19.73 -24.11
C GLY A 151 3.89 19.45 -22.62
N PHE A 152 5.08 18.93 -22.28
CA PHE A 152 5.46 18.58 -20.92
C PHE A 152 6.76 19.26 -20.52
N SER A 153 6.89 19.61 -19.25
CA SER A 153 8.08 20.25 -18.72
C SER A 153 8.34 19.88 -17.27
N LEU A 154 9.57 20.14 -16.84
CA LEU A 154 10.03 19.98 -15.47
C LEU A 154 10.29 21.35 -14.86
N PRO A 155 9.89 21.61 -13.61
CA PRO A 155 10.23 22.85 -12.92
C PRO A 155 11.74 22.93 -12.68
N PHE A 156 12.28 24.14 -12.61
CA PHE A 156 13.64 24.31 -12.10
C PHE A 156 13.68 24.08 -10.60
N VAL A 157 14.46 23.08 -10.19
CA VAL A 157 14.54 22.64 -8.80
C VAL A 157 15.97 22.24 -8.43
N HIS A 158 16.25 22.36 -7.14
CA HIS A 158 17.36 21.68 -6.47
C HIS A 158 16.79 20.80 -5.36
N ILE A 159 17.06 19.50 -5.44
CA ILE A 159 16.61 18.50 -4.46
C ILE A 159 17.83 17.79 -3.88
N GLN A 160 17.87 17.68 -2.56
CA GLN A 160 18.79 16.81 -1.83
C GLN A 160 17.94 15.88 -0.98
N ASP A 161 18.17 14.58 -1.12
CA ASP A 161 17.24 13.61 -0.57
C ASP A 161 17.93 12.30 -0.19
N ALA A 162 17.41 11.68 0.87
CA ALA A 162 17.86 10.43 1.44
C ALA A 162 16.74 9.85 2.32
N PRO A 163 16.64 8.53 2.46
CA PRO A 163 15.62 7.94 3.31
C PRO A 163 15.89 8.23 4.79
N ARG A 164 14.83 8.49 5.55
CA ARG A 164 14.87 8.56 7.02
C ARG A 164 15.20 7.19 7.64
N PHE A 165 14.60 6.12 7.12
CA PHE A 165 14.78 4.76 7.62
C PHE A 165 15.39 3.83 6.56
N PRO A 166 16.38 2.99 6.92
CA PRO A 166 17.00 2.05 5.98
C PRO A 166 16.12 0.85 5.62
N TRP A 167 15.08 0.54 6.41
CA TRP A 167 14.12 -0.54 6.15
C TRP A 167 12.72 0.01 5.91
N ARG A 168 12.22 -0.13 4.67
CA ARG A 168 10.94 0.42 4.22
C ARG A 168 10.15 -0.67 3.50
N GLY A 169 9.47 -1.50 4.29
CA GLY A 169 8.99 -2.81 3.84
C GLY A 169 7.52 -2.89 3.49
N LEU A 170 7.19 -3.81 2.58
CA LEU A 170 5.84 -4.29 2.30
C LEU A 170 5.83 -5.81 2.49
N LEU A 171 5.00 -6.31 3.41
CA LEU A 171 4.71 -7.72 3.56
C LEU A 171 3.58 -8.13 2.62
N LEU A 172 3.81 -9.18 1.83
CA LEU A 172 2.80 -9.86 1.03
C LEU A 172 2.63 -11.31 1.50
N ASP A 173 1.38 -11.72 1.74
CA ASP A 173 1.00 -13.05 2.19
C ASP A 173 0.33 -13.89 1.09
N PRO A 174 1.11 -14.68 0.33
CA PRO A 174 0.59 -15.75 -0.51
C PRO A 174 0.28 -17.05 0.25
N GLY A 175 0.62 -17.15 1.53
CA GLY A 175 0.35 -18.31 2.39
C GLY A 175 -1.15 -18.55 2.53
N ARG A 176 -1.90 -17.50 2.88
CA ARG A 176 -3.37 -17.54 3.01
C ARG A 176 -4.06 -17.55 1.64
N HIS A 177 -3.77 -16.67 0.70
CA HIS A 177 -4.27 -16.81 -0.68
C HIS A 177 -3.13 -16.62 -1.68
N PHE A 178 -2.88 -17.64 -2.51
CA PHE A 178 -1.76 -17.58 -3.44
C PHE A 178 -1.85 -16.38 -4.38
N LEU A 179 -0.76 -15.62 -4.46
CA LEU A 179 -0.61 -14.49 -5.37
C LEU A 179 0.25 -14.91 -6.56
N PRO A 180 -0.28 -14.92 -7.80
CA PRO A 180 0.52 -15.19 -8.99
C PRO A 180 1.74 -14.26 -9.13
N VAL A 181 2.76 -14.72 -9.86
CA VAL A 181 4.03 -13.97 -10.03
C VAL A 181 3.79 -12.56 -10.56
N ASP A 182 2.88 -12.36 -11.52
CA ASP A 182 2.57 -11.03 -12.06
C ASP A 182 2.04 -10.05 -11.00
N VAL A 183 1.35 -10.55 -9.96
CA VAL A 183 0.92 -9.77 -8.80
C VAL A 183 2.12 -9.29 -8.00
N ILE A 184 3.08 -10.18 -7.75
CA ILE A 184 4.30 -9.83 -7.02
C ILE A 184 5.11 -8.80 -7.82
N LEU A 185 5.29 -9.01 -9.13
CA LEU A 185 6.08 -8.12 -9.98
C LEU A 185 5.51 -6.71 -10.05
N ARG A 186 4.20 -6.53 -10.28
CA ARG A 186 3.61 -5.18 -10.36
C ARG A 186 3.59 -4.47 -9.00
N ASN A 187 3.51 -5.20 -7.89
CA ASN A 187 3.66 -4.58 -6.56
C ASN A 187 5.10 -4.13 -6.31
N LEU A 188 6.12 -4.83 -6.84
CA LEU A 188 7.51 -4.34 -6.84
C LEU A 188 7.68 -3.05 -7.65
N ASP A 189 6.95 -2.89 -8.77
CA ASP A 189 6.93 -1.61 -9.50
C ASP A 189 6.32 -0.48 -8.66
N GLY A 190 5.21 -0.75 -7.97
CA GLY A 190 4.59 0.19 -7.03
C GLY A 190 5.51 0.60 -5.90
N MET A 191 6.14 -0.38 -5.24
CA MET A 191 7.12 -0.16 -4.17
C MET A 191 8.28 0.72 -4.63
N ALA A 192 8.83 0.46 -5.82
CA ALA A 192 9.92 1.25 -6.37
C ALA A 192 9.51 2.71 -6.60
N ALA A 193 8.31 2.93 -7.17
CA ALA A 193 7.79 4.28 -7.44
C ALA A 193 7.69 5.15 -6.18
N VAL A 194 7.38 4.54 -5.04
CA VAL A 194 7.29 5.23 -3.74
C VAL A 194 8.54 5.03 -2.86
N LYS A 195 9.63 4.52 -3.42
CA LYS A 195 10.96 4.38 -2.79
C LYS A 195 11.02 3.40 -1.60
N MET A 196 10.12 2.42 -1.55
CA MET A 196 10.22 1.27 -0.64
C MET A 196 11.30 0.29 -1.12
N ASN A 197 11.94 -0.43 -0.20
CA ASN A 197 13.15 -1.22 -0.52
C ASN A 197 13.18 -2.63 0.07
N VAL A 198 12.12 -3.09 0.74
CA VAL A 198 12.04 -4.48 1.23
C VAL A 198 10.69 -5.09 0.86
N LEU A 199 10.73 -6.17 0.09
CA LEU A 199 9.61 -7.11 -0.03
C LEU A 199 9.81 -8.17 1.05
N HIS A 200 8.96 -8.15 2.07
CA HIS A 200 8.83 -9.23 3.01
C HIS A 200 7.85 -10.25 2.43
N TRP A 201 8.33 -11.45 2.11
CA TRP A 201 7.53 -12.44 1.41
C TRP A 201 7.14 -13.58 2.36
N HIS A 202 5.88 -13.55 2.82
CA HIS A 202 5.32 -14.50 3.77
C HIS A 202 4.94 -15.82 3.07
N LEU A 203 5.92 -16.73 2.97
CA LEU A 203 5.89 -17.84 2.00
C LEU A 203 5.31 -19.15 2.56
N THR A 204 5.03 -19.23 3.85
CA THR A 204 4.49 -20.43 4.47
C THR A 204 3.51 -20.11 5.57
N GLU A 205 2.43 -20.86 5.62
CA GLU A 205 1.39 -20.79 6.65
C GLU A 205 0.67 -22.13 6.77
N ASP A 206 -0.19 -22.30 7.76
CA ASP A 206 -1.11 -23.42 7.96
C ASP A 206 -1.91 -23.73 6.69
N GLN A 207 -2.34 -22.68 5.98
CA GLN A 207 -3.16 -22.79 4.76
C GLN A 207 -2.32 -22.94 3.48
N GLY A 208 -0.99 -22.92 3.56
CA GLY A 208 -0.18 -23.28 2.41
C GLY A 208 1.33 -23.10 2.50
N PHE A 209 2.05 -24.03 1.89
CA PHE A 209 3.50 -23.95 1.67
C PHE A 209 3.79 -23.49 0.23
N ARG A 210 4.37 -22.31 0.03
CA ARG A 210 4.41 -21.65 -1.29
C ARG A 210 5.74 -21.73 -2.02
N VAL A 211 6.73 -22.47 -1.51
CA VAL A 211 8.07 -22.55 -2.14
C VAL A 211 8.35 -23.95 -2.67
N GLU A 212 8.94 -24.06 -3.84
CA GLU A 212 9.48 -25.32 -4.31
C GLU A 212 10.78 -25.68 -3.56
N SER A 213 10.74 -26.80 -2.82
CA SER A 213 11.95 -27.48 -2.35
C SER A 213 12.22 -28.71 -3.20
N GLN A 214 13.42 -28.78 -3.78
CA GLN A 214 13.91 -29.96 -4.49
C GLN A 214 14.38 -31.04 -3.50
N ARG A 215 14.87 -30.63 -2.32
CA ARG A 215 15.29 -31.56 -1.26
C ARG A 215 14.10 -32.17 -0.53
N PHE A 216 13.05 -31.38 -0.34
CA PHE A 216 11.86 -31.77 0.43
C PHE A 216 10.57 -31.60 -0.38
N PRO A 217 10.41 -32.31 -1.51
CA PRO A 217 9.33 -32.06 -2.47
C PRO A 217 7.92 -32.26 -1.93
N LYS A 218 7.73 -33.03 -0.85
CA LYS A 218 6.42 -33.18 -0.22
C LYS A 218 5.89 -31.90 0.43
N LEU A 219 6.74 -30.90 0.72
CA LEU A 219 6.31 -29.61 1.28
C LEU A 219 5.32 -28.94 0.31
N GLN A 220 5.74 -28.73 -0.94
CA GLN A 220 4.88 -28.16 -1.96
C GLN A 220 3.94 -29.19 -2.59
N GLN A 221 4.34 -30.46 -2.78
CA GLN A 221 3.47 -31.43 -3.45
C GLN A 221 2.19 -31.72 -2.66
N LEU A 222 2.24 -31.65 -1.33
CA LEU A 222 1.10 -31.95 -0.46
C LEU A 222 0.62 -30.74 0.34
N GLY A 223 1.49 -29.79 0.69
CA GLY A 223 1.16 -28.62 1.51
C GLY A 223 0.73 -27.37 0.72
N SER A 224 0.74 -27.37 -0.62
CA SER A 224 0.46 -26.16 -1.42
C SER A 224 -0.89 -26.15 -2.15
N ASN A 225 -1.59 -27.29 -2.21
CA ASN A 225 -2.72 -27.50 -3.13
C ASN A 225 -2.36 -27.25 -4.62
N GLY A 226 -1.08 -27.41 -4.99
CA GLY A 226 -0.58 -27.14 -6.35
C GLY A 226 -0.28 -25.67 -6.62
N LEU A 227 -0.41 -24.79 -5.62
CA LEU A 227 -0.17 -23.35 -5.72
C LEU A 227 1.11 -22.98 -4.96
N TYR A 228 2.22 -22.91 -5.69
CA TYR A 228 3.54 -22.57 -5.17
C TYR A 228 4.40 -21.90 -6.26
N TYR A 229 5.44 -21.21 -5.83
CA TYR A 229 6.47 -20.66 -6.69
C TYR A 229 7.56 -21.69 -6.93
N THR A 230 7.87 -21.96 -8.19
CA THR A 230 9.07 -22.71 -8.58
C THR A 230 10.32 -21.92 -8.21
N GLN A 231 11.46 -22.60 -8.06
CA GLN A 231 12.73 -21.91 -7.77
C GLN A 231 13.10 -20.90 -8.87
N ASP A 232 12.74 -21.18 -10.13
CA ASP A 232 12.99 -20.25 -11.23
C ASP A 232 12.13 -18.99 -11.15
N GLN A 233 10.87 -19.12 -10.75
CA GLN A 233 10.00 -17.96 -10.47
C GLN A 233 10.50 -17.15 -9.28
N ILE A 234 11.04 -17.79 -8.24
CA ILE A 234 11.66 -17.07 -7.11
C ILE A 234 12.89 -16.29 -7.58
N ARG A 235 13.77 -16.90 -8.38
CA ARG A 235 14.93 -16.22 -8.96
C ARG A 235 14.51 -15.06 -9.87
N GLU A 236 13.42 -15.21 -10.63
CA GLU A 236 12.83 -14.14 -11.43
C GLU A 236 12.39 -12.97 -10.56
N VAL A 237 11.61 -13.23 -9.51
CA VAL A 237 11.15 -12.20 -8.56
C VAL A 237 12.32 -11.49 -7.88
N VAL A 238 13.30 -12.23 -7.36
CA VAL A 238 14.50 -11.68 -6.71
C VAL A 238 15.29 -10.80 -7.68
N LYS A 239 15.47 -11.25 -8.93
CA LYS A 239 16.13 -10.46 -9.98
C LYS A 239 15.35 -9.19 -10.30
N TYR A 240 14.03 -9.30 -10.45
CA TYR A 240 13.15 -8.17 -10.78
C TYR A 240 13.12 -7.11 -9.67
N ALA A 241 13.12 -7.56 -8.41
CA ALA A 241 13.23 -6.73 -7.21
C ALA A 241 14.59 -6.03 -7.14
N THR A 242 15.69 -6.79 -7.34
CA THR A 242 17.06 -6.24 -7.37
C THR A 242 17.20 -5.15 -8.43
N GLU A 243 16.64 -5.37 -9.62
CA GLU A 243 16.63 -4.38 -10.69
C GLU A 243 15.89 -3.09 -10.31
N ARG A 244 15.09 -3.09 -9.25
CA ARG A 244 14.35 -1.95 -8.68
C ARG A 244 14.90 -1.46 -7.35
N GLY A 245 16.04 -1.99 -6.90
CA GLY A 245 16.60 -1.65 -5.59
C GLY A 245 15.82 -2.20 -4.40
N ILE A 246 15.02 -3.25 -4.62
CA ILE A 246 14.22 -3.90 -3.58
C ILE A 246 14.90 -5.20 -3.17
N ARG A 247 15.08 -5.34 -1.86
CA ARG A 247 15.50 -6.57 -1.17
C ARG A 247 14.32 -7.52 -1.03
N VAL A 248 14.56 -8.83 -1.11
CA VAL A 248 13.53 -9.84 -0.88
C VAL A 248 13.90 -10.63 0.37
N VAL A 249 13.17 -10.41 1.45
CA VAL A 249 13.34 -11.11 2.74
C VAL A 249 12.27 -12.20 2.80
N PRO A 250 12.65 -13.49 2.69
CA PRO A 250 11.69 -14.58 2.79
C PRO A 250 11.30 -14.82 4.24
N GLU A 251 10.05 -15.19 4.47
CA GLU A 251 9.58 -15.72 5.75
C GLU A 251 9.18 -17.19 5.63
N PHE A 252 9.70 -17.97 6.57
CA PHE A 252 9.33 -19.36 6.80
C PHE A 252 8.86 -19.48 8.24
N ASP A 253 7.59 -19.25 8.48
CA ASP A 253 7.02 -19.15 9.82
C ASP A 253 7.11 -20.47 10.60
N MET A 254 7.71 -20.37 11.79
CA MET A 254 7.99 -21.48 12.69
C MET A 254 8.14 -20.98 14.14
N PRO A 255 7.84 -21.80 15.16
CA PRO A 255 7.37 -23.19 15.06
C PRO A 255 5.84 -23.32 14.93
N GLY A 256 5.09 -22.23 15.12
CA GLY A 256 3.65 -22.13 14.80
C GLY A 256 3.42 -22.06 13.29
N HIS A 257 2.16 -21.85 12.87
CA HIS A 257 1.79 -21.60 11.46
C HIS A 257 2.39 -22.58 10.44
N SER A 258 2.60 -23.83 10.88
CA SER A 258 3.40 -24.84 10.18
C SER A 258 2.57 -26.04 9.72
N THR A 259 1.23 -26.00 9.82
CA THR A 259 0.39 -27.16 9.51
C THR A 259 0.60 -27.66 8.06
N SER A 260 0.81 -26.75 7.10
CA SER A 260 1.11 -27.11 5.71
C SER A 260 2.39 -27.93 5.54
N TRP A 261 3.40 -27.74 6.40
CA TRP A 261 4.64 -28.50 6.39
C TRP A 261 4.38 -29.96 6.80
N PHE A 262 3.52 -30.15 7.80
CA PHE A 262 3.26 -31.45 8.43
C PHE A 262 2.44 -32.38 7.56
N VAL A 263 1.74 -31.86 6.54
CA VAL A 263 1.05 -32.68 5.53
C VAL A 263 2.04 -33.60 4.80
N GLY A 264 3.22 -33.07 4.45
CA GLY A 264 4.29 -33.82 3.80
C GLY A 264 5.26 -34.50 4.75
N TYR A 265 5.50 -33.88 5.92
CA TYR A 265 6.51 -34.27 6.90
C TYR A 265 5.97 -34.23 8.33
N SER A 266 5.00 -35.10 8.64
CA SER A 266 4.37 -35.17 9.97
C SER A 266 5.34 -35.42 11.13
N ASP A 267 6.53 -35.98 10.84
CA ASP A 267 7.56 -36.25 11.85
C ASP A 267 8.19 -34.97 12.44
N LEU A 268 7.97 -33.81 11.80
CA LEU A 268 8.33 -32.50 12.33
C LEU A 268 7.37 -32.01 13.39
N ALA A 269 6.14 -32.53 13.47
CA ALA A 269 5.10 -32.00 14.32
C ALA A 269 5.16 -32.54 15.76
N SER A 270 4.56 -31.78 16.67
CA SER A 270 4.49 -32.10 18.11
C SER A 270 3.42 -33.12 18.47
N ALA A 271 2.53 -33.48 17.54
CA ALA A 271 1.52 -34.51 17.73
C ALA A 271 1.51 -35.50 16.54
N PRO A 272 0.92 -36.70 16.70
CA PRO A 272 0.73 -37.61 15.57
C PRO A 272 -0.22 -37.02 14.53
N GLY A 273 0.08 -37.25 13.24
CA GLY A 273 -0.83 -36.95 12.13
C GLY A 273 -2.01 -37.93 12.02
N PRO A 274 -2.75 -37.92 10.91
CA PRO A 274 -2.48 -37.18 9.67
C PRO A 274 -2.79 -35.67 9.78
N TYR A 275 -2.10 -34.88 8.97
CA TYR A 275 -2.34 -33.44 8.80
C TYR A 275 -2.96 -33.17 7.43
N HIS A 276 -3.67 -32.05 7.32
CA HIS A 276 -4.22 -31.54 6.07
C HIS A 276 -3.97 -30.04 5.99
N VAL A 277 -3.93 -29.49 4.77
CA VAL A 277 -3.87 -28.04 4.58
C VAL A 277 -5.12 -27.42 5.19
N GLU A 278 -4.91 -26.38 5.99
CA GLU A 278 -5.99 -25.67 6.64
C GLU A 278 -6.67 -24.69 5.70
N TYR A 279 -7.94 -24.38 5.94
CA TYR A 279 -8.69 -23.42 5.12
C TYR A 279 -9.29 -22.27 5.92
N GLN A 280 -9.52 -22.48 7.22
CA GLN A 280 -10.13 -21.47 8.09
C GLN A 280 -9.05 -20.50 8.58
N ASN A 281 -9.44 -19.25 8.80
CA ASN A 281 -8.54 -18.23 9.32
C ASN A 281 -8.64 -18.23 10.85
N LYS A 282 -7.67 -18.83 11.53
CA LYS A 282 -7.55 -18.85 13.00
C LYS A 282 -6.16 -19.33 13.41
N ILE A 283 -5.86 -19.16 14.69
CA ILE A 283 -4.68 -19.78 15.32
C ILE A 283 -4.89 -21.28 15.46
N TYR A 284 -3.93 -22.07 14.97
CA TYR A 284 -3.96 -23.52 15.04
C TYR A 284 -3.04 -24.10 16.13
N ASP A 285 -3.40 -25.29 16.62
CA ASP A 285 -2.65 -26.02 17.65
C ASP A 285 -1.34 -26.70 17.18
N PRO A 286 -1.20 -27.18 15.92
CA PRO A 286 0.03 -27.80 15.44
C PRO A 286 1.23 -26.86 15.50
N ALA A 287 2.31 -27.37 16.09
CA ALA A 287 3.60 -26.69 16.12
C ALA A 287 4.74 -27.70 15.91
N MET A 288 5.88 -27.24 15.39
CA MET A 288 7.07 -28.08 15.23
C MET A 288 7.53 -28.64 16.59
N ASP A 289 8.04 -29.88 16.62
CA ASP A 289 8.61 -30.50 17.82
C ASP A 289 10.06 -30.02 18.01
N PRO A 290 10.33 -29.13 18.98
CA PRO A 290 11.65 -28.55 19.18
C PRO A 290 12.61 -29.48 19.92
N THR A 291 12.15 -30.65 20.36
CA THR A 291 12.94 -31.56 21.21
C THR A 291 13.69 -32.61 20.40
N ARG A 292 13.45 -32.66 19.08
CA ARG A 292 14.05 -33.65 18.18
C ARG A 292 15.18 -33.06 17.37
N GLU A 293 16.35 -33.70 17.45
CA GLU A 293 17.48 -33.37 16.58
C GLU A 293 17.19 -33.60 15.07
N SER A 294 16.20 -34.42 14.72
CA SER A 294 15.74 -34.55 13.34
C SER A 294 15.10 -33.27 12.80
N THR A 295 14.40 -32.50 13.64
CA THR A 295 13.81 -31.20 13.27
C THR A 295 14.93 -30.25 12.80
N TYR A 296 15.99 -30.12 13.60
CA TYR A 296 17.10 -29.22 13.26
C TYR A 296 17.91 -29.70 12.06
N ARG A 297 18.10 -31.02 11.86
CA ARG A 297 18.73 -31.53 10.63
C ARG A 297 17.92 -31.24 9.36
N PHE A 298 16.59 -31.31 9.47
CA PHE A 298 15.69 -30.93 8.39
C PHE A 298 15.83 -29.45 8.08
N LEU A 299 15.68 -28.60 9.11
CA LEU A 299 15.76 -27.14 8.96
C LEU A 299 17.13 -26.69 8.44
N ASP A 300 18.23 -27.29 8.90
CA ASP A 300 19.58 -27.01 8.39
C ASP A 300 19.69 -27.25 6.88
N SER A 301 19.17 -28.39 6.41
CA SER A 301 19.18 -28.76 4.98
C SER A 301 18.22 -27.91 4.16
N PHE A 302 17.11 -27.47 4.75
CA PHE A 302 16.12 -26.61 4.12
C PHE A 302 16.64 -25.18 3.97
N ILE A 303 17.19 -24.59 5.03
CA ILE A 303 17.80 -23.26 5.03
C ILE A 303 18.97 -23.20 4.03
N ASP A 304 19.83 -24.22 4.00
CA ASP A 304 20.90 -24.34 2.99
C ASP A 304 20.35 -24.26 1.55
N GLU A 305 19.19 -24.85 1.28
CA GLU A 305 18.55 -24.72 -0.04
C GLU A 305 17.99 -23.32 -0.27
N MET A 306 17.22 -22.78 0.69
CA MET A 306 16.55 -21.48 0.55
C MET A 306 17.54 -20.32 0.40
N THR A 307 18.69 -20.39 1.06
CA THR A 307 19.76 -19.37 0.92
C THR A 307 20.38 -19.30 -0.47
N THR A 308 20.21 -20.33 -1.31
CA THR A 308 20.59 -20.28 -2.74
C THR A 308 19.59 -19.53 -3.60
N LEU A 309 18.36 -19.34 -3.12
CA LEU A 309 17.26 -18.65 -3.80
C LEU A 309 17.15 -17.20 -3.35
N PHE A 310 17.38 -16.95 -2.06
CA PHE A 310 17.26 -15.65 -1.42
C PHE A 310 18.65 -15.14 -0.99
N PRO A 311 19.23 -14.20 -1.75
CA PRO A 311 20.57 -13.70 -1.49
C PRO A 311 20.62 -12.63 -0.38
N ASP A 312 19.47 -12.16 0.12
CA ASP A 312 19.43 -11.19 1.22
C ASP A 312 20.05 -11.79 2.48
N ASP A 313 20.69 -10.95 3.30
CA ASP A 313 21.35 -11.37 4.53
C ASP A 313 20.33 -11.80 5.60
N TYR A 314 19.05 -11.45 5.46
CA TYR A 314 18.01 -11.71 6.44
C TYR A 314 17.05 -12.82 6.00
N ILE A 315 16.64 -13.65 6.96
CA ILE A 315 15.52 -14.58 6.83
C ILE A 315 14.59 -14.35 8.03
N HIS A 316 13.29 -14.18 7.75
CA HIS A 316 12.27 -14.10 8.78
C HIS A 316 11.83 -15.52 9.16
N ILE A 317 11.78 -15.81 10.46
CA ILE A 317 11.37 -17.14 10.97
C ILE A 317 9.95 -17.14 11.52
N GLY A 318 9.25 -16.01 11.43
CA GLY A 318 7.95 -15.80 12.06
C GLY A 318 8.06 -15.85 13.58
N GLY A 319 7.39 -16.83 14.18
CA GLY A 319 7.44 -17.09 15.61
C GLY A 319 6.28 -16.49 16.39
N ASP A 320 5.24 -16.04 15.70
CA ASP A 320 4.00 -15.53 16.25
C ASP A 320 3.02 -16.66 16.62
N GLU A 321 2.06 -16.30 17.48
CA GLU A 321 0.83 -17.05 17.82
C GLU A 321 0.96 -18.54 18.18
N SER A 322 2.16 -19.02 18.53
CA SER A 322 2.40 -20.37 19.01
C SER A 322 1.75 -20.60 20.39
N ASN A 323 0.57 -21.22 20.39
CA ASN A 323 -0.24 -21.41 21.60
C ASN A 323 0.32 -22.49 22.57
N GLY A 324 1.27 -23.29 22.11
CA GLY A 324 1.97 -24.32 22.88
C GLY A 324 1.09 -25.50 23.36
N LYS A 325 -0.13 -25.65 22.85
CA LYS A 325 -1.07 -26.68 23.32
C LYS A 325 -0.56 -28.10 23.05
N GLN A 326 -0.12 -28.40 21.83
CA GLN A 326 0.45 -29.72 21.52
C GLN A 326 1.74 -30.01 22.29
N TRP A 327 2.55 -28.98 22.62
CA TRP A 327 3.72 -29.15 23.48
C TRP A 327 3.34 -29.54 24.91
N LYS A 328 2.27 -28.95 25.45
CA LYS A 328 1.73 -29.29 26.79
C LYS A 328 1.17 -30.71 26.84
N GLU A 329 0.57 -31.17 25.76
CA GLU A 329 -0.07 -32.48 25.66
C GLU A 329 0.92 -33.62 25.32
N ASN A 330 2.11 -33.31 24.77
CA ASN A 330 3.11 -34.31 24.41
C ASN A 330 4.02 -34.70 25.59
N PRO A 331 3.98 -35.96 26.08
CA PRO A 331 4.77 -36.39 27.25
C PRO A 331 6.29 -36.32 27.05
N SER A 332 6.77 -36.53 25.83
CA SER A 332 8.21 -36.46 25.52
C SER A 332 8.71 -35.03 25.59
N ILE A 333 7.91 -34.08 25.10
CA ILE A 333 8.22 -32.65 25.18
C ILE A 333 8.20 -32.18 26.64
N GLN A 334 7.19 -32.58 27.42
CA GLN A 334 7.15 -32.27 28.85
C GLN A 334 8.37 -32.85 29.60
N HIS A 335 8.80 -34.06 29.27
CA HIS A 335 10.00 -34.65 29.85
C HIS A 335 11.27 -33.88 29.47
N PHE A 336 11.41 -33.50 28.20
CA PHE A 336 12.53 -32.67 27.73
C PHE A 336 12.58 -31.32 28.46
N MET A 337 11.45 -30.63 28.58
CA MET A 337 11.36 -29.36 29.31
C MET A 337 11.83 -29.51 30.77
N GLN A 338 11.44 -30.59 31.45
CA GLN A 338 11.91 -30.89 32.81
C GLN A 338 13.43 -31.14 32.86
N GLN A 339 13.97 -31.91 31.92
CA GLN A 339 15.41 -32.21 31.85
C GLN A 339 16.27 -30.97 31.56
N HIS A 340 15.74 -30.04 30.76
CA HIS A 340 16.41 -28.82 30.34
C HIS A 340 16.05 -27.59 31.19
N ASN A 341 15.27 -27.75 32.27
CA ASN A 341 14.80 -26.69 33.15
C ASN A 341 14.03 -25.56 32.43
N LEU A 342 13.26 -25.90 31.40
CA LEU A 342 12.42 -24.96 30.66
C LEU A 342 11.08 -24.83 31.39
N LYS A 343 10.79 -23.62 31.87
CA LYS A 343 9.67 -23.34 32.78
C LYS A 343 8.30 -23.51 32.11
N ASP A 344 8.16 -23.08 30.87
CA ASP A 344 6.90 -23.01 30.14
C ASP A 344 7.15 -23.09 28.62
N THR A 345 6.07 -23.03 27.84
CA THR A 345 6.13 -23.13 26.38
C THR A 345 6.84 -21.94 25.73
N ALA A 346 6.82 -20.76 26.35
CA ALA A 346 7.59 -19.61 25.87
C ALA A 346 9.10 -19.87 26.00
N ALA A 347 9.55 -20.43 27.14
CA ALA A 347 10.94 -20.86 27.29
C ALA A 347 11.34 -21.97 26.30
N LEU A 348 10.41 -22.87 25.95
CA LEU A 348 10.64 -23.88 24.92
C LEU A 348 10.74 -23.29 23.50
N GLN A 349 9.93 -22.29 23.18
CA GLN A 349 10.02 -21.56 21.93
C GLN A 349 11.32 -20.76 21.84
N ALA A 350 11.76 -20.12 22.94
CA ALA A 350 13.05 -19.45 23.02
C ALA A 350 14.21 -20.42 22.71
N TYR A 351 14.15 -21.64 23.28
CA TYR A 351 15.09 -22.71 22.97
C TYR A 351 15.09 -23.06 21.47
N PHE A 352 13.91 -23.18 20.86
CA PHE A 352 13.78 -23.44 19.42
C PHE A 352 14.39 -22.31 18.58
N ASN A 353 14.02 -21.06 18.86
CA ASN A 353 14.48 -19.87 18.15
C ASN A 353 16.01 -19.74 18.22
N ALA A 354 16.61 -19.96 19.40
CA ALA A 354 18.07 -19.94 19.55
C ALA A 354 18.75 -21.03 18.70
N ARG A 355 18.18 -22.24 18.62
CA ARG A 355 18.70 -23.30 17.76
C ARG A 355 18.59 -22.95 16.27
N VAL A 356 17.47 -22.34 15.84
CA VAL A 356 17.30 -21.86 14.45
C VAL A 356 18.25 -20.71 14.14
N GLN A 357 18.45 -19.78 15.07
CA GLN A 357 19.41 -18.67 14.91
C GLN A 357 20.82 -19.19 14.60
N GLU A 358 21.28 -20.22 15.30
CA GLU A 358 22.60 -20.81 15.04
C GLU A 358 22.69 -21.50 13.67
N LEU A 359 21.59 -22.07 13.17
CA LEU A 359 21.52 -22.58 11.80
C LEU A 359 21.59 -21.45 10.76
N LEU A 360 20.87 -20.35 10.98
CA LEU A 360 20.94 -19.18 10.11
C LEU A 360 22.35 -18.59 10.09
N LYS A 361 23.01 -18.44 11.25
CA LYS A 361 24.41 -17.99 11.34
C LYS A 361 25.37 -18.91 10.59
N LYS A 362 25.19 -20.23 10.71
CA LYS A 362 25.97 -21.23 9.96
C LYS A 362 25.87 -21.02 8.45
N HIS A 363 24.70 -20.60 7.97
CA HIS A 363 24.44 -20.27 6.55
C HIS A 363 24.63 -18.80 6.21
N HIS A 364 25.33 -18.04 7.06
CA HIS A 364 25.61 -16.62 6.88
C HIS A 364 24.34 -15.78 6.68
N ARG A 365 23.33 -16.02 7.52
CA ARG A 365 22.08 -15.25 7.58
C ARG A 365 21.81 -14.73 8.98
N GLN A 366 21.15 -13.58 9.03
CA GLN A 366 20.63 -12.94 10.23
C GLN A 366 19.15 -13.26 10.38
N MET A 367 18.71 -13.38 11.63
CA MET A 367 17.35 -13.76 11.97
C MET A 367 16.48 -12.50 12.17
N VAL A 368 15.30 -12.53 11.58
CA VAL A 368 14.17 -11.64 11.91
C VAL A 368 13.03 -12.50 12.44
N GLY A 369 12.25 -11.99 13.39
CA GLY A 369 11.00 -12.63 13.80
C GLY A 369 10.06 -11.68 14.51
N TRP A 370 8.79 -12.08 14.64
CA TRP A 370 7.75 -11.32 15.32
C TRP A 370 8.06 -11.14 16.81
N ASP A 371 7.51 -10.11 17.44
CA ASP A 371 7.94 -9.66 18.77
C ASP A 371 7.81 -10.70 19.90
N GLU A 372 7.06 -11.79 19.72
CA GLU A 372 7.04 -12.94 20.63
C GLU A 372 8.41 -13.62 20.79
N ILE A 373 9.30 -13.49 19.81
CA ILE A 373 10.67 -14.04 19.92
C ILE A 373 11.51 -13.30 20.96
N LEU A 374 11.10 -12.09 21.38
CA LEU A 374 11.84 -11.28 22.34
C LEU A 374 11.82 -11.92 23.73
N GLN A 375 12.99 -12.43 24.12
CA GLN A 375 13.26 -13.02 25.43
C GLN A 375 14.56 -12.44 25.99
N ALA A 376 14.77 -12.58 27.31
CA ALA A 376 15.87 -11.92 28.01
C ALA A 376 17.29 -12.30 27.51
N ASP A 377 17.42 -13.47 26.88
CA ASP A 377 18.66 -14.02 26.33
C ASP A 377 18.71 -13.99 24.80
N LEU A 378 17.77 -13.31 24.14
CA LEU A 378 17.80 -13.12 22.70
C LEU A 378 19.10 -12.41 22.31
N SER A 379 19.73 -12.87 21.23
CA SER A 379 20.95 -12.26 20.72
C SER A 379 20.66 -10.86 20.16
N PRO A 380 21.52 -9.85 20.39
CA PRO A 380 21.32 -8.48 19.90
C PRO A 380 21.41 -8.35 18.37
N ASP A 381 21.96 -9.37 17.69
CA ASP A 381 22.04 -9.45 16.22
C ASP A 381 20.70 -9.86 15.57
N VAL A 382 19.69 -10.21 16.38
CA VAL A 382 18.34 -10.53 15.91
C VAL A 382 17.52 -9.25 15.76
N VAL A 383 16.82 -9.12 14.64
CA VAL A 383 15.87 -8.03 14.41
C VAL A 383 14.49 -8.48 14.90
N VAL A 384 13.84 -7.64 15.71
CA VAL A 384 12.51 -7.90 16.28
C VAL A 384 11.47 -7.09 15.52
N GLN A 385 10.52 -7.75 14.86
CA GLN A 385 9.43 -7.10 14.14
C GLN A 385 8.20 -6.95 15.04
N ASN A 386 7.87 -5.70 15.39
CA ASN A 386 6.90 -5.39 16.43
C ASN A 386 5.52 -5.14 15.84
N TRP A 387 4.60 -6.05 16.13
CA TRP A 387 3.24 -6.03 15.63
C TRP A 387 2.20 -5.80 16.74
N HIS A 388 2.55 -6.01 18.00
CA HIS A 388 1.67 -5.67 19.12
C HIS A 388 1.56 -4.14 19.36
N GLY A 389 2.52 -3.35 18.86
CA GLY A 389 2.46 -1.88 18.85
C GLY A 389 3.79 -1.19 19.17
N ILE A 390 3.79 0.15 19.13
CA ILE A 390 5.00 0.97 19.29
C ILE A 390 5.72 0.78 20.64
N GLU A 391 4.99 0.49 21.71
CA GLU A 391 5.58 0.28 23.04
C GLU A 391 6.53 -0.94 23.06
N PHE A 392 6.22 -1.98 22.28
CA PHE A 392 7.07 -3.17 22.13
C PHE A 392 8.35 -2.83 21.40
N LEU A 393 8.28 -2.03 20.33
CA LEU A 393 9.45 -1.54 19.60
C LEU A 393 10.36 -0.68 20.49
N ILE A 394 9.78 0.26 21.23
CA ILE A 394 10.53 1.10 22.18
C ILE A 394 11.22 0.23 23.24
N ASN A 395 10.51 -0.78 23.77
CA ASN A 395 11.06 -1.69 24.76
C ASN A 395 12.18 -2.58 24.18
N SER A 396 12.04 -3.06 22.95
CA SER A 396 13.05 -3.83 22.22
C SER A 396 14.33 -3.00 22.02
N ALA A 397 14.18 -1.75 21.55
CA ALA A 397 15.29 -0.82 21.38
C ALA A 397 15.98 -0.48 22.72
N ARG A 398 15.23 -0.34 23.81
CA ARG A 398 15.80 -0.13 25.16
C ARG A 398 16.65 -1.31 25.64
N GLN A 399 16.31 -2.52 25.22
CA GLN A 399 17.04 -3.75 25.52
C GLN A 399 18.24 -3.97 24.58
N GLY A 400 18.43 -3.10 23.57
CA GLY A 400 19.59 -3.15 22.67
C GLY A 400 19.36 -3.96 21.39
N HIS A 401 18.11 -4.28 21.06
CA HIS A 401 17.76 -5.00 19.84
C HIS A 401 17.37 -4.06 18.71
N HIS A 402 17.72 -4.45 17.49
CA HIS A 402 17.17 -3.83 16.29
C HIS A 402 15.68 -4.14 16.17
N GLY A 403 14.89 -3.18 15.69
CA GLY A 403 13.46 -3.39 15.57
C GLY A 403 12.79 -2.70 14.39
N LEU A 404 11.68 -3.30 13.97
CA LEU A 404 10.77 -2.81 12.94
C LEU A 404 9.39 -2.56 13.54
N LEU A 405 8.65 -1.57 13.03
CA LEU A 405 7.25 -1.34 13.38
C LEU A 405 6.32 -1.86 12.29
N SER A 406 5.37 -2.73 12.64
CA SER A 406 4.30 -3.18 11.73
C SER A 406 2.93 -2.63 12.10
N LYS A 407 2.58 -2.50 13.39
CA LYS A 407 1.31 -1.85 13.79
C LYS A 407 1.52 -0.34 13.97
N PRO A 408 0.71 0.53 13.33
CA PRO A 408 -0.62 0.29 12.76
C PRO A 408 -0.66 0.10 11.23
N PHE A 409 0.44 -0.25 10.57
CA PHE A 409 0.51 -0.38 9.11
C PHE A 409 -0.13 -1.68 8.55
N TYR A 410 -1.25 -2.12 9.14
CA TYR A 410 -2.00 -3.29 8.70
C TYR A 410 -3.04 -2.89 7.65
N LEU A 411 -2.76 -3.21 6.39
CA LEU A 411 -3.58 -2.80 5.24
C LEU A 411 -4.89 -3.58 5.18
N ASP A 412 -4.89 -4.83 5.63
CA ASP A 412 -6.03 -5.74 5.75
C ASP A 412 -7.09 -5.27 6.75
N HIS A 413 -6.74 -4.40 7.70
CA HIS A 413 -7.67 -3.79 8.65
C HIS A 413 -8.42 -2.57 8.09
N MET A 414 -8.22 -2.22 6.81
CA MET A 414 -8.91 -1.11 6.16
C MET A 414 -8.68 0.27 6.82
N TYR A 415 -7.61 0.42 7.64
CA TYR A 415 -7.21 1.71 8.19
C TYR A 415 -6.98 2.77 7.12
N SER A 416 -7.29 4.02 7.43
CA SER A 416 -7.08 5.14 6.51
C SER A 416 -5.60 5.43 6.26
N ALA A 417 -5.31 6.08 5.14
CA ALA A 417 -3.96 6.57 4.86
C ALA A 417 -3.51 7.57 5.94
N ALA A 418 -4.41 8.40 6.47
CA ALA A 418 -4.13 9.35 7.54
C ALA A 418 -3.67 8.68 8.84
N GLU A 419 -4.36 7.63 9.29
CA GLU A 419 -4.02 6.90 10.52
C GLU A 419 -2.61 6.31 10.42
N MET A 420 -2.30 5.66 9.29
CA MET A 420 -0.98 5.09 9.06
C MET A 420 0.09 6.18 8.87
N TYR A 421 -0.21 7.25 8.12
CA TYR A 421 0.71 8.36 7.91
C TYR A 421 1.07 9.09 9.22
N ALA A 422 0.17 9.14 10.20
CA ALA A 422 0.41 9.74 11.50
C ALA A 422 1.36 8.91 12.39
N ALA A 423 1.40 7.58 12.20
CA ALA A 423 2.20 6.67 13.02
C ALA A 423 3.69 6.79 12.71
N ASP A 424 4.50 7.10 13.71
CA ASP A 424 5.93 7.28 13.55
C ASP A 424 6.72 6.15 14.24
N PRO A 425 7.67 5.46 13.57
CA PRO A 425 8.50 4.45 14.22
C PRO A 425 9.40 4.99 15.35
N VAL A 426 9.70 6.29 15.34
CA VAL A 426 10.48 6.97 16.38
C VAL A 426 9.77 8.30 16.72
N PRO A 427 8.67 8.26 17.49
CA PRO A 427 7.94 9.47 17.84
C PRO A 427 8.76 10.33 18.81
N ALA A 428 8.51 11.65 18.82
CA ALA A 428 9.31 12.60 19.58
C ALA A 428 9.29 12.34 21.10
N ASP A 429 8.22 11.71 21.60
CA ASP A 429 7.99 11.34 22.99
C ASP A 429 8.38 9.90 23.32
N ALA A 430 9.04 9.17 22.42
CA ALA A 430 9.47 7.77 22.63
C ALA A 430 10.39 7.57 23.85
N GLY A 431 11.06 8.63 24.31
CA GLY A 431 12.00 8.57 25.42
C GLY A 431 13.19 7.63 25.13
N LEU A 432 13.59 7.51 23.87
CA LEU A 432 14.78 6.80 23.42
C LEU A 432 15.97 7.76 23.37
N THR A 433 17.16 7.26 23.74
CA THR A 433 18.42 7.95 23.44
C THR A 433 18.72 7.86 21.94
N ASP A 434 19.59 8.74 21.41
CA ASP A 434 20.02 8.69 19.99
C ASP A 434 20.59 7.32 19.59
N ALA A 435 21.29 6.64 20.50
CA ALA A 435 21.83 5.30 20.24
C ALA A 435 20.72 4.25 20.14
N GLN A 436 19.69 4.33 20.99
CA GLN A 436 18.54 3.41 20.94
C GLN A 436 17.63 3.71 19.74
N ALA A 437 17.44 4.99 19.40
CA ALA A 437 16.67 5.38 18.23
C ALA A 437 17.26 4.82 16.92
N LYS A 438 18.59 4.69 16.83
CA LYS A 438 19.28 4.07 15.69
C LYS A 438 19.05 2.56 15.56
N LEU A 439 18.58 1.89 16.61
CA LEU A 439 18.20 0.48 16.54
C LEU A 439 16.84 0.29 15.85
N VAL A 440 16.03 1.34 15.75
CA VAL A 440 14.80 1.31 14.97
C VAL A 440 15.15 1.43 13.49
N LEU A 441 15.10 0.30 12.77
CA LEU A 441 15.49 0.21 11.37
C LEU A 441 14.42 0.79 10.42
N GLY A 442 13.19 0.94 10.89
CA GLY A 442 12.05 1.44 10.13
C GLY A 442 10.78 0.66 10.43
N GLY A 443 10.05 0.28 9.39
CA GLY A 443 8.80 -0.46 9.54
C GLY A 443 8.33 -1.11 8.24
N GLU A 444 7.21 -1.80 8.34
CA GLU A 444 6.61 -2.50 7.20
C GLU A 444 5.09 -2.33 7.17
N ALA A 445 4.57 -2.00 5.98
CA ALA A 445 3.15 -2.16 5.70
C ALA A 445 2.84 -3.65 5.50
N CYS A 446 1.82 -4.16 6.16
CA CYS A 446 1.49 -5.58 6.15
C CYS A 446 0.18 -5.82 5.40
N MET A 447 0.24 -6.65 4.35
CA MET A 447 -0.95 -7.08 3.61
C MET A 447 -1.15 -8.59 3.80
N TRP A 448 -1.85 -8.94 4.88
CA TRP A 448 -2.25 -10.31 5.17
C TRP A 448 -3.35 -10.81 4.22
N GLY A 449 -3.32 -12.11 3.94
CA GLY A 449 -3.98 -12.74 2.80
C GLY A 449 -5.34 -13.37 3.10
N GLU A 450 -5.89 -13.27 4.30
CA GLU A 450 -7.11 -13.99 4.73
C GLU A 450 -8.36 -13.65 3.92
N GLN A 451 -8.48 -12.38 3.51
CA GLN A 451 -9.69 -11.79 2.92
C GLN A 451 -9.42 -11.15 1.55
N VAL A 452 -8.25 -11.42 0.96
CA VAL A 452 -7.82 -10.84 -0.31
C VAL A 452 -7.33 -11.94 -1.26
N THR A 453 -7.49 -11.70 -2.56
CA THR A 453 -6.94 -12.53 -3.63
C THR A 453 -6.21 -11.65 -4.62
N GLY A 454 -5.52 -12.24 -5.60
CA GLY A 454 -4.89 -11.50 -6.69
C GLY A 454 -5.83 -10.57 -7.47
N LEU A 455 -7.16 -10.77 -7.38
CA LEU A 455 -8.17 -9.89 -7.98
C LEU A 455 -8.28 -8.52 -7.28
N ILE A 456 -8.09 -8.49 -5.96
CA ILE A 456 -8.42 -7.32 -5.13
C ILE A 456 -7.27 -6.83 -4.22
N VAL A 457 -6.15 -7.55 -4.18
CA VAL A 457 -5.02 -7.24 -3.30
C VAL A 457 -4.48 -5.83 -3.56
N ASP A 458 -4.34 -5.42 -4.82
CA ASP A 458 -3.85 -4.09 -5.18
C ASP A 458 -4.73 -2.98 -4.60
N SER A 459 -6.06 -3.12 -4.60
CA SER A 459 -6.96 -2.11 -4.05
C SER A 459 -6.94 -2.02 -2.53
N ARG A 460 -6.33 -2.99 -1.86
CA ARG A 460 -6.05 -2.91 -0.42
C ARG A 460 -4.67 -2.30 -0.19
N ILE A 461 -3.67 -2.62 -0.99
CA ILE A 461 -2.32 -2.07 -0.83
C ILE A 461 -2.27 -0.58 -1.21
N TRP A 462 -2.82 -0.23 -2.36
CA TRP A 462 -2.65 1.09 -2.97
C TRP A 462 -3.96 1.89 -2.97
N PRO A 463 -3.90 3.22 -2.80
CA PRO A 463 -2.69 4.03 -2.68
C PRO A 463 -2.15 4.16 -1.24
N ARG A 464 -2.83 3.64 -0.23
CA ARG A 464 -2.51 3.87 1.21
C ARG A 464 -1.04 3.57 1.57
N THR A 465 -0.44 2.55 0.95
CA THR A 465 0.99 2.21 1.13
C THR A 465 1.95 3.33 0.70
N ALA A 466 1.58 4.19 -0.25
CA ALA A 466 2.40 5.35 -0.61
C ALA A 466 2.52 6.38 0.52
N ALA A 467 1.47 6.53 1.34
CA ALA A 467 1.51 7.37 2.54
C ALA A 467 2.42 6.76 3.63
N VAL A 468 2.43 5.42 3.75
CA VAL A 468 3.36 4.69 4.62
C VAL A 468 4.80 4.87 4.14
N ALA A 469 5.04 4.74 2.84
CA ALA A 469 6.35 4.96 2.23
C ALA A 469 6.87 6.38 2.49
N GLU A 470 5.99 7.38 2.45
CA GLU A 470 6.34 8.75 2.83
C GLU A 470 6.77 8.86 4.29
N ARG A 471 6.04 8.24 5.22
CA ARG A 471 6.43 8.21 6.64
C ARG A 471 7.81 7.55 6.84
N PHE A 472 8.16 6.57 6.02
CA PHE A 472 9.45 5.87 6.11
C PHE A 472 10.62 6.60 5.42
N TRP A 473 10.32 7.45 4.43
CA TRP A 473 11.32 8.17 3.64
C TRP A 473 11.53 9.60 4.14
N SER A 474 10.45 10.37 4.28
CA SER A 474 10.49 11.82 4.50
C SER A 474 10.90 12.21 5.91
N PRO A 475 11.30 13.48 6.12
CA PRO A 475 11.56 14.02 7.45
C PRO A 475 10.39 13.80 8.42
N ALA A 476 10.70 13.59 9.71
CA ALA A 476 9.70 13.30 10.73
C ALA A 476 8.59 14.37 10.86
N ASN A 477 8.90 15.62 10.54
CA ASN A 477 7.98 16.76 10.58
C ASN A 477 7.07 16.88 9.34
N THR A 478 7.24 16.06 8.31
CA THR A 478 6.27 15.91 7.22
C THR A 478 5.02 15.22 7.79
N ARG A 479 4.04 16.04 8.19
CA ARG A 479 2.86 15.61 8.97
C ARG A 479 1.54 16.27 8.53
N ASP A 480 1.57 17.09 7.49
CA ASP A 480 0.35 17.68 6.96
C ASP A 480 -0.47 16.61 6.22
N THR A 481 -1.58 16.20 6.82
CA THR A 481 -2.46 15.14 6.29
C THR A 481 -3.24 15.61 5.06
N GLN A 482 -3.66 16.87 5.01
CA GLN A 482 -4.41 17.40 3.86
C GLN A 482 -3.51 17.49 2.63
N ASP A 483 -2.27 17.97 2.82
CA ASP A 483 -1.28 17.98 1.75
C ASP A 483 -0.89 16.56 1.32
N MET A 484 -0.77 15.61 2.26
CA MET A 484 -0.53 14.20 1.95
C MET A 484 -1.63 13.65 1.04
N TYR A 485 -2.91 13.79 1.39
CA TYR A 485 -4.00 13.30 0.54
C TYR A 485 -4.04 13.96 -0.84
N ARG A 486 -3.77 15.27 -0.92
CA ARG A 486 -3.66 16.00 -2.18
C ARG A 486 -2.60 15.38 -3.10
N ARG A 487 -1.44 15.02 -2.56
CA ARG A 487 -0.36 14.37 -3.33
C ARG A 487 -0.64 12.89 -3.59
N LEU A 488 -1.26 12.19 -2.64
CA LEU A 488 -1.65 10.78 -2.74
C LEU A 488 -2.62 10.52 -3.89
N GLN A 489 -3.57 11.43 -4.15
CA GLN A 489 -4.48 11.31 -5.28
C GLN A 489 -3.74 11.30 -6.62
N VAL A 490 -2.70 12.15 -6.77
CA VAL A 490 -1.86 12.18 -7.98
C VAL A 490 -0.99 10.93 -8.06
N GLU A 491 -0.40 10.52 -6.94
CA GLU A 491 0.44 9.31 -6.90
C GLU A 491 -0.37 8.04 -7.20
N SER A 492 -1.62 7.97 -6.75
CA SER A 492 -2.53 6.87 -7.07
C SER A 492 -2.71 6.67 -8.57
N LEU A 493 -2.82 7.76 -9.34
CA LEU A 493 -2.91 7.69 -10.82
C LEU A 493 -1.61 7.24 -11.46
N ARG A 494 -0.45 7.67 -10.93
CA ARG A 494 0.87 7.23 -11.40
C ARG A 494 1.08 5.74 -11.14
N LEU A 495 0.63 5.25 -9.99
CA LEU A 495 0.66 3.84 -9.63
C LEU A 495 -0.22 3.00 -10.57
N ASP A 496 -1.41 3.46 -10.94
CA ASP A 496 -2.29 2.72 -11.86
C ASP A 496 -1.67 2.64 -13.28
N ALA A 497 -0.95 3.69 -13.69
CA ALA A 497 -0.15 3.67 -14.91
C ALA A 497 1.02 2.68 -14.89
N LEU A 498 1.41 2.15 -13.72
CA LEU A 498 2.37 1.04 -13.55
C LEU A 498 1.70 -0.34 -13.53
N HIS A 499 0.46 -0.44 -14.01
CA HIS A 499 -0.34 -1.66 -14.07
C HIS A 499 -0.80 -2.21 -12.71
N LEU A 500 -0.64 -1.45 -11.63
CA LEU A 500 -1.38 -1.73 -10.40
C LEU A 500 -2.87 -1.57 -10.67
N THR A 501 -3.68 -2.45 -10.09
CA THR A 501 -5.11 -2.52 -10.39
C THR A 501 -5.98 -1.97 -9.26
N HIS A 502 -5.45 -1.07 -8.43
CA HIS A 502 -6.19 -0.53 -7.30
C HIS A 502 -7.34 0.40 -7.70
N LEU A 503 -7.26 1.05 -8.87
CA LEU A 503 -8.38 1.81 -9.46
C LEU A 503 -9.13 0.93 -10.47
N SER A 504 -8.42 0.42 -11.48
CA SER A 504 -9.04 -0.35 -12.56
C SER A 504 -9.69 -1.68 -12.10
N GLY A 505 -9.23 -2.30 -11.02
CA GLY A 505 -9.77 -3.55 -10.46
C GLY A 505 -11.19 -3.37 -9.91
N PRO A 506 -11.39 -2.50 -8.91
CA PRO A 506 -12.72 -2.10 -8.42
C PRO A 506 -13.71 -1.76 -9.54
N GLU A 507 -13.33 -0.93 -10.51
CA GLU A 507 -14.20 -0.59 -11.64
C GLU A 507 -14.61 -1.81 -12.48
N ARG A 508 -13.65 -2.72 -12.76
CA ARG A 508 -13.98 -3.99 -13.43
C ARG A 508 -14.95 -4.83 -12.60
N GLY A 509 -14.80 -4.83 -11.28
CA GLY A 509 -15.71 -5.50 -10.36
C GLY A 509 -17.12 -4.92 -10.36
N LEU A 510 -17.26 -3.59 -10.39
CA LEU A 510 -18.57 -2.93 -10.51
C LEU A 510 -19.27 -3.32 -11.83
N ARG A 511 -18.53 -3.36 -12.95
CA ARG A 511 -19.05 -3.89 -14.23
C ARG A 511 -19.46 -5.36 -14.15
N GLN A 512 -18.68 -6.18 -13.46
CA GLN A 512 -19.01 -7.59 -13.25
C GLN A 512 -20.33 -7.75 -12.48
N ILE A 513 -20.52 -6.95 -11.42
CA ILE A 513 -21.73 -6.99 -10.60
C ILE A 513 -22.95 -6.46 -11.38
N ALA A 514 -22.78 -5.34 -12.08
CA ALA A 514 -23.87 -4.64 -12.77
C ALA A 514 -24.15 -5.14 -14.20
N GLY A 515 -23.29 -6.00 -14.75
CA GLY A 515 -23.45 -6.60 -16.08
C GLY A 515 -23.38 -5.62 -17.27
N SER A 516 -23.07 -4.34 -17.04
CA SER A 516 -23.00 -3.28 -18.06
C SER A 516 -22.17 -2.09 -17.59
N GLU A 517 -21.73 -1.24 -18.52
CA GLU A 517 -21.04 0.02 -18.19
C GLU A 517 -21.98 1.01 -17.50
N GLU A 518 -23.16 1.24 -18.06
CA GLU A 518 -24.19 2.14 -17.49
C GLU A 518 -24.60 1.70 -16.07
N GLY A 519 -24.70 0.38 -15.86
CA GLY A 519 -24.96 -0.17 -14.54
C GLY A 519 -23.83 0.07 -13.55
N ALA A 520 -22.57 -0.08 -14.00
CA ALA A 520 -21.39 0.21 -13.18
C ALA A 520 -21.29 1.69 -12.84
N GLU A 521 -21.56 2.59 -13.79
CA GLU A 521 -21.62 4.04 -13.55
C GLU A 521 -22.67 4.36 -12.47
N SER A 522 -23.86 3.76 -12.56
CA SER A 522 -24.91 3.92 -11.55
C SER A 522 -24.48 3.39 -10.17
N LEU A 523 -23.81 2.24 -10.13
CA LEU A 523 -23.31 1.64 -8.90
C LEU A 523 -22.13 2.42 -8.30
N SER A 524 -21.34 3.10 -9.12
CA SER A 524 -20.17 3.88 -8.69
C SER A 524 -20.54 5.02 -7.74
N VAL A 525 -21.74 5.61 -7.88
CA VAL A 525 -22.24 6.65 -6.97
C VAL A 525 -22.32 6.11 -5.54
N LEU A 526 -22.88 4.90 -5.38
CA LEU A 526 -22.96 4.22 -4.09
C LEU A 526 -21.58 3.75 -3.61
N ALA A 527 -20.79 3.13 -4.50
CA ALA A 527 -19.46 2.63 -4.15
C ALA A 527 -18.50 3.76 -3.68
N SER A 528 -18.64 4.97 -4.24
CA SER A 528 -17.75 6.10 -3.94
C SER A 528 -17.82 6.58 -2.49
N VAL A 529 -18.96 6.36 -1.82
CA VAL A 529 -19.21 6.81 -0.43
C VAL A 529 -19.10 5.67 0.58
N LEU A 530 -18.73 4.48 0.12
CA LEU A 530 -18.59 3.27 0.92
C LEU A 530 -17.13 2.84 1.00
N GLN A 531 -16.79 2.18 2.09
CA GLN A 531 -15.57 1.38 2.23
C GLN A 531 -15.91 -0.03 2.73
N PRO A 532 -15.00 -1.02 2.59
CA PRO A 532 -15.16 -2.29 3.26
C PRO A 532 -15.20 -2.08 4.78
N VAL A 533 -15.98 -2.90 5.50
CA VAL A 533 -15.87 -2.98 6.97
C VAL A 533 -14.47 -3.43 7.39
N ASP A 534 -14.11 -3.17 8.65
CA ASP A 534 -12.89 -3.69 9.27
C ASP A 534 -12.76 -5.22 9.13
N PHE A 535 -11.52 -5.69 9.15
CA PHE A 535 -11.16 -7.11 9.07
C PHE A 535 -11.97 -7.99 10.02
N HIS A 536 -12.08 -7.60 11.29
CA HIS A 536 -12.73 -8.41 12.32
C HIS A 536 -14.24 -8.45 12.13
N GLU A 537 -14.86 -7.35 11.72
CA GLU A 537 -16.29 -7.29 11.42
C GLU A 537 -16.62 -8.17 10.21
N ARG A 538 -15.81 -8.09 9.14
CA ARG A 538 -15.96 -8.98 7.98
C ARG A 538 -15.81 -10.45 8.37
N TYR A 539 -14.83 -10.77 9.21
CA TYR A 539 -14.62 -12.13 9.69
C TYR A 539 -15.79 -12.61 10.58
N ALA A 540 -16.32 -11.75 11.44
CA ALA A 540 -17.43 -12.09 12.33
C ALA A 540 -18.72 -12.41 11.56
N GLU A 541 -18.97 -11.70 10.45
CA GLU A 541 -20.17 -11.89 9.63
C GLU A 541 -20.02 -13.01 8.60
N GLN A 542 -18.89 -13.09 7.88
CA GLN A 542 -18.71 -14.07 6.79
C GLN A 542 -17.99 -15.36 7.19
N HIS A 543 -17.30 -15.37 8.34
CA HIS A 543 -16.35 -16.43 8.71
C HIS A 543 -15.39 -16.74 7.56
N THR A 544 -14.62 -15.71 7.17
CA THR A 544 -13.79 -15.80 5.96
C THR A 544 -12.76 -16.93 6.04
N SER A 545 -12.44 -17.48 4.87
CA SER A 545 -11.56 -18.63 4.69
C SER A 545 -10.92 -18.55 3.30
N GLN A 546 -9.95 -19.42 3.00
CA GLN A 546 -9.40 -19.60 1.65
C GLN A 546 -10.44 -19.89 0.55
N ARG A 547 -11.66 -20.26 0.95
CA ARG A 547 -12.74 -20.65 0.04
C ARG A 547 -13.85 -19.61 -0.03
N THR A 548 -13.73 -18.50 0.69
CA THR A 548 -14.71 -17.43 0.66
C THR A 548 -14.74 -16.82 -0.74
N PRO A 549 -15.91 -16.81 -1.42
CA PRO A 549 -16.02 -16.19 -2.73
C PRO A 549 -15.71 -14.69 -2.67
N ILE A 550 -14.89 -14.23 -3.61
CA ILE A 550 -14.63 -12.81 -3.85
C ILE A 550 -15.43 -12.40 -5.09
N GLY A 551 -16.14 -11.28 -5.00
CA GLY A 551 -16.98 -10.77 -6.10
C GLY A 551 -18.20 -9.97 -5.66
N HIS A 552 -18.36 -9.68 -4.36
CA HIS A 552 -19.45 -8.86 -3.82
C HIS A 552 -19.03 -7.39 -3.80
N LEU A 553 -19.97 -6.48 -3.49
CA LEU A 553 -19.67 -5.03 -3.47
C LEU A 553 -18.54 -4.69 -2.48
N VAL A 554 -18.49 -5.33 -1.31
CA VAL A 554 -17.40 -5.17 -0.32
C VAL A 554 -16.01 -5.40 -0.92
N ASP A 555 -15.89 -6.27 -1.93
CA ASP A 555 -14.63 -6.58 -2.60
C ASP A 555 -14.20 -5.49 -3.60
N PHE A 556 -15.14 -4.67 -4.06
CA PHE A 556 -14.92 -3.67 -5.11
C PHE A 556 -15.17 -2.23 -4.67
N VAL A 557 -15.40 -1.99 -3.38
CA VAL A 557 -15.26 -0.65 -2.78
C VAL A 557 -13.83 -0.44 -2.29
N HIS A 558 -13.39 0.81 -2.30
CA HIS A 558 -12.03 1.16 -1.86
C HIS A 558 -11.99 1.36 -0.34
N PRO A 559 -10.95 0.89 0.36
CA PRO A 559 -10.63 1.43 1.68
C PRO A 559 -10.20 2.90 1.53
N ASP A 560 -10.69 3.76 2.43
CA ASP A 560 -10.36 5.19 2.48
C ASP A 560 -10.58 5.91 1.11
N PRO A 561 -11.80 5.83 0.53
CA PRO A 561 -12.05 6.31 -0.83
C PRO A 561 -11.91 7.85 -0.91
N PRO A 562 -11.49 8.41 -2.06
CA PRO A 562 -11.26 9.84 -2.22
C PRO A 562 -12.46 10.75 -1.87
N MET A 563 -13.69 10.24 -1.98
CA MET A 563 -14.91 10.98 -1.65
C MET A 563 -14.96 11.41 -0.18
N LYS A 564 -14.35 10.65 0.74
CA LYS A 564 -14.27 10.98 2.17
C LYS A 564 -13.67 12.37 2.37
N GLU A 565 -12.46 12.57 1.83
CA GLU A 565 -11.72 13.83 1.94
C GLU A 565 -12.33 14.92 1.06
N ALA A 566 -12.81 14.57 -0.14
CA ALA A 566 -13.43 15.54 -1.04
C ALA A 566 -14.67 16.19 -0.41
N LEU A 567 -15.55 15.38 0.19
CA LEU A 567 -16.74 15.91 0.87
C LEU A 567 -16.38 16.73 2.10
N ALA A 568 -15.44 16.26 2.93
CA ALA A 568 -14.96 17.00 4.08
C ALA A 568 -14.43 18.39 3.68
N ALA A 569 -13.60 18.46 2.63
CA ALA A 569 -13.05 19.72 2.11
C ALA A 569 -14.14 20.64 1.54
N MET A 570 -15.13 20.10 0.83
CA MET A 570 -16.25 20.89 0.30
C MET A 570 -17.11 21.48 1.43
N VAL A 571 -17.43 20.69 2.45
CA VAL A 571 -18.21 21.16 3.61
C VAL A 571 -17.43 22.20 4.41
N GLU A 572 -16.15 21.97 4.68
CA GLU A 572 -15.29 22.93 5.40
C GLU A 572 -15.23 24.28 4.66
N THR A 573 -15.00 24.24 3.34
CA THR A 573 -14.96 25.44 2.49
C THR A 573 -16.30 26.17 2.51
N TYR A 574 -17.41 25.44 2.39
CA TYR A 574 -18.75 26.02 2.43
C TYR A 574 -19.09 26.65 3.79
N LEU A 575 -18.70 26.02 4.91
CA LEU A 575 -19.03 26.54 6.23
C LEU A 575 -18.14 27.70 6.68
N HIS A 576 -16.90 27.77 6.18
CA HIS A 576 -15.87 28.63 6.77
C HIS A 576 -15.16 29.58 5.79
N SER A 577 -15.30 29.43 4.46
CA SER A 577 -14.63 30.35 3.54
C SER A 577 -15.20 31.76 3.65
N THR A 578 -14.30 32.73 3.78
CA THR A 578 -14.65 34.15 3.71
C THR A 578 -14.69 34.68 2.28
N ASP A 579 -14.24 33.91 1.29
CA ASP A 579 -14.32 34.27 -0.12
C ASP A 579 -15.70 33.89 -0.70
N PRO A 580 -16.51 34.87 -1.14
CA PRO A 580 -17.83 34.59 -1.70
C PRO A 580 -17.82 33.68 -2.93
N ALA A 581 -16.74 33.67 -3.72
CA ALA A 581 -16.63 32.81 -4.89
C ALA A 581 -16.37 31.35 -4.50
N GLU A 582 -15.47 31.12 -3.53
CA GLU A 582 -15.21 29.79 -2.99
C GLU A 582 -16.44 29.22 -2.30
N HIS A 583 -17.10 30.00 -1.44
CA HIS A 583 -18.37 29.64 -0.80
C HIS A 583 -19.41 29.18 -1.83
N LYS A 584 -19.64 29.99 -2.85
CA LYS A 584 -20.62 29.71 -3.90
C LYS A 584 -20.28 28.46 -4.71
N ASN A 585 -18.99 28.25 -5.02
CA ASN A 585 -18.54 27.07 -5.75
C ASN A 585 -18.70 25.80 -4.90
N ALA A 586 -18.36 25.88 -3.60
CA ALA A 586 -18.54 24.78 -2.67
C ALA A 586 -20.03 24.43 -2.49
N LEU A 587 -20.90 25.43 -2.33
CA LEU A 587 -22.36 25.23 -2.29
C LEU A 587 -22.87 24.50 -3.53
N ALA A 588 -22.54 25.00 -4.73
CA ALA A 588 -22.97 24.38 -5.99
C ALA A 588 -22.45 22.95 -6.16
N ALA A 589 -21.21 22.67 -5.73
CA ALA A 589 -20.62 21.34 -5.75
C ALA A 589 -21.35 20.38 -4.80
N LEU A 590 -21.64 20.82 -3.57
CA LEU A 590 -22.39 20.05 -2.59
C LEU A 590 -23.83 19.77 -3.05
N GLU A 591 -24.53 20.77 -3.58
CA GLU A 591 -25.88 20.59 -4.15
C GLU A 591 -25.86 19.55 -5.28
N SER A 592 -24.91 19.66 -6.21
CA SER A 592 -24.76 18.71 -7.31
C SER A 592 -24.46 17.29 -6.80
N LEU A 593 -23.56 17.15 -5.82
CA LEU A 593 -23.20 15.87 -5.24
C LEU A 593 -24.39 15.22 -4.53
N PHE A 594 -25.04 15.94 -3.61
CA PHE A 594 -26.18 15.41 -2.89
C PHE A 594 -27.37 15.10 -3.81
N GLN A 595 -27.60 15.93 -4.83
CA GLN A 595 -28.61 15.63 -5.84
C GLN A 595 -28.27 14.35 -6.62
N SER A 596 -27.00 14.07 -6.91
CA SER A 596 -26.59 12.81 -7.55
C SER A 596 -26.92 11.59 -6.67
N TRP A 597 -26.76 11.70 -5.35
CA TRP A 597 -27.13 10.63 -4.41
C TRP A 597 -28.64 10.39 -4.39
N VAL A 598 -29.44 11.45 -4.37
CA VAL A 598 -30.91 11.35 -4.45
C VAL A 598 -31.34 10.70 -5.77
N SER A 599 -30.76 11.15 -6.89
CA SER A 599 -31.11 10.70 -8.24
C SER A 599 -30.58 9.31 -8.59
N SER A 600 -29.67 8.73 -7.80
CA SER A 600 -29.11 7.39 -8.03
C SER A 600 -30.14 6.26 -7.81
N ARG A 601 -31.14 6.49 -6.95
CA ARG A 601 -32.02 5.42 -6.45
C ARG A 601 -32.78 4.66 -7.54
N PRO A 602 -33.43 5.29 -8.54
CA PRO A 602 -34.20 4.55 -9.54
C PRO A 602 -33.34 3.60 -10.37
N ALA A 603 -32.13 4.04 -10.76
CA ALA A 603 -31.20 3.20 -11.52
C ALA A 603 -30.68 2.03 -10.67
N LEU A 604 -30.31 2.29 -9.41
CA LEU A 604 -29.90 1.26 -8.46
C LEU A 604 -31.01 0.25 -8.14
N ASP A 605 -32.27 0.68 -8.02
CA ASP A 605 -33.42 -0.19 -7.85
C ASP A 605 -33.67 -1.06 -9.08
N GLN A 606 -33.58 -0.46 -10.28
CA GLN A 606 -33.77 -1.21 -11.52
C GLN A 606 -32.69 -2.27 -11.70
N LEU A 607 -31.43 -1.95 -11.38
CA LEU A 607 -30.34 -2.93 -11.40
C LEU A 607 -30.58 -4.04 -10.37
N ALA A 608 -31.05 -3.71 -9.16
CA ALA A 608 -31.31 -4.70 -8.12
C ALA A 608 -32.39 -5.73 -8.49
N VAL A 609 -33.24 -5.48 -9.48
CA VAL A 609 -34.24 -6.45 -9.94
C VAL A 609 -33.57 -7.69 -10.54
N ASP A 610 -32.53 -7.49 -11.35
CA ASP A 610 -31.90 -8.55 -12.14
C ASP A 610 -30.50 -8.95 -11.63
N HIS A 611 -29.93 -8.18 -10.67
CA HIS A 611 -28.57 -8.36 -10.17
C HIS A 611 -28.54 -8.64 -8.65
N PRO A 612 -28.41 -9.91 -8.22
CA PRO A 612 -28.50 -10.31 -6.81
C PRO A 612 -27.52 -9.60 -5.87
N PHE A 613 -26.26 -9.40 -6.28
CA PHE A 613 -25.28 -8.69 -5.45
C PHE A 613 -25.60 -7.21 -5.26
N ILE A 614 -26.42 -6.60 -6.13
CA ILE A 614 -26.94 -5.25 -5.94
C ILE A 614 -28.20 -5.30 -5.06
N ALA A 615 -29.03 -6.35 -5.22
CA ALA A 615 -30.20 -6.58 -4.39
C ALA A 615 -29.85 -6.76 -2.90
N GLU A 616 -28.73 -7.43 -2.61
CA GLU A 616 -28.17 -7.60 -1.26
C GLU A 616 -27.86 -6.27 -0.56
N MET A 617 -27.57 -5.20 -1.31
CA MET A 617 -27.23 -3.87 -0.79
C MET A 617 -28.48 -3.03 -0.50
N GLN A 618 -29.51 -3.63 0.10
CA GLN A 618 -30.81 -3.00 0.27
C GLN A 618 -30.73 -1.75 1.15
N GLN A 619 -30.16 -1.89 2.34
CA GLN A 619 -30.07 -0.82 3.32
C GLN A 619 -29.19 0.32 2.80
N ARG A 620 -28.04 0.03 2.20
CA ARG A 620 -27.17 1.06 1.64
C ARG A 620 -27.83 1.81 0.48
N ARG A 621 -28.53 1.11 -0.42
CA ARG A 621 -29.33 1.75 -1.48
C ARG A 621 -30.48 2.60 -0.92
N GLU A 622 -31.06 2.24 0.23
CA GLU A 622 -32.15 3.01 0.88
C GLU A 622 -31.64 4.23 1.64
N GLN A 623 -30.46 4.13 2.26
CA GLN A 623 -29.87 5.18 3.07
C GLN A 623 -29.27 6.31 2.22
N LEU A 624 -28.55 5.98 1.14
CA LEU A 624 -27.84 6.99 0.32
C LEU A 624 -28.72 8.18 -0.15
N PRO A 625 -29.87 7.97 -0.81
CA PRO A 625 -30.70 9.10 -1.24
C PRO A 625 -31.24 9.91 -0.05
N ARG A 626 -31.43 9.31 1.12
CA ARG A 626 -31.85 10.03 2.34
C ARG A 626 -30.72 10.88 2.90
N LEU A 627 -29.48 10.41 2.84
CA LEU A 627 -28.30 11.23 3.18
C LEU A 627 -28.13 12.40 2.22
N GLY A 628 -28.41 12.20 0.92
CA GLY A 628 -28.46 13.28 -0.06
C GLY A 628 -29.54 14.33 0.26
N LEU A 629 -30.75 13.90 0.60
CA LEU A 629 -31.81 14.82 1.06
C LEU A 629 -31.44 15.57 2.33
N LEU A 630 -30.84 14.89 3.32
CA LEU A 630 -30.31 15.53 4.53
C LEU A 630 -29.34 16.65 4.18
N GLY A 631 -28.39 16.39 3.28
CA GLY A 631 -27.43 17.38 2.80
C GLY A 631 -28.11 18.59 2.15
N LEU A 632 -28.99 18.36 1.17
CA LEU A 632 -29.73 19.42 0.47
C LEU A 632 -30.59 20.27 1.41
N GLU A 633 -31.36 19.64 2.30
CA GLU A 633 -32.18 20.34 3.28
C GLU A 633 -31.33 21.14 4.26
N SER A 634 -30.17 20.60 4.67
CA SER A 634 -29.23 21.28 5.54
C SER A 634 -28.66 22.55 4.89
N LEU A 635 -28.21 22.47 3.65
CA LEU A 635 -27.76 23.64 2.87
C LEU A 635 -28.88 24.69 2.77
N GLY A 636 -30.12 24.26 2.49
CA GLY A 636 -31.28 25.14 2.43
C GLY A 636 -31.55 25.88 3.73
N TYR A 637 -31.46 25.22 4.89
CA TYR A 637 -31.62 25.86 6.20
C TYR A 637 -30.52 26.89 6.48
N ILE A 638 -29.26 26.56 6.17
CA ILE A 638 -28.10 27.45 6.38
C ILE A 638 -28.24 28.70 5.50
N GLU A 639 -28.47 28.54 4.20
CA GLU A 639 -28.60 29.66 3.25
C GLU A 639 -29.82 30.54 3.56
N ALA A 640 -30.94 29.94 3.97
CA ALA A 640 -32.12 30.68 4.40
C ALA A 640 -31.97 31.32 5.80
N LYS A 641 -30.91 30.98 6.56
CA LYS A 641 -30.72 31.35 7.97
C LYS A 641 -31.94 30.98 8.83
N GLN A 642 -32.47 29.78 8.59
CA GLN A 642 -33.64 29.24 9.27
C GLN A 642 -33.25 28.05 10.13
N HIS A 643 -34.01 27.83 11.21
CA HIS A 643 -33.85 26.64 12.03
C HIS A 643 -34.92 25.60 11.70
N PRO A 644 -34.54 24.33 11.51
CA PRO A 644 -35.47 23.22 11.41
C PRO A 644 -36.21 22.99 12.74
N SER A 645 -37.29 22.22 12.67
CA SER A 645 -37.96 21.72 13.88
C SER A 645 -37.06 20.75 14.65
N ALA A 646 -37.24 20.67 15.98
CA ALA A 646 -36.52 19.69 16.81
C ALA A 646 -36.76 18.25 16.32
N ALA A 647 -38.00 17.93 15.91
CA ALA A 647 -38.35 16.62 15.36
C ALA A 647 -37.57 16.28 14.08
N TRP A 648 -37.33 17.26 13.21
CA TRP A 648 -36.52 17.07 12.01
C TRP A 648 -35.04 16.80 12.39
N LEU A 649 -34.47 17.58 13.32
CA LEU A 649 -33.09 17.37 13.79
C LEU A 649 -32.92 15.97 14.40
N ASP A 650 -33.86 15.53 15.24
CA ASP A 650 -33.83 14.21 15.85
C ASP A 650 -33.92 13.11 14.78
N GLN A 651 -34.74 13.31 13.74
CA GLN A 651 -34.85 12.37 12.62
C GLN A 651 -33.55 12.27 11.82
N GLN A 652 -32.87 13.39 11.53
CA GLN A 652 -31.60 13.36 10.78
C GLN A 652 -30.46 12.77 11.61
N LYS A 653 -30.40 13.06 12.91
CA LYS A 653 -29.44 12.42 13.82
C LYS A 653 -29.66 10.91 13.91
N GLN A 654 -30.92 10.46 13.94
CA GLN A 654 -31.23 9.04 13.90
C GLN A 654 -30.83 8.41 12.56
N LEU A 655 -31.04 9.08 11.43
CA LEU A 655 -30.58 8.62 10.12
C LEU A 655 -29.06 8.44 10.07
N LEU A 656 -28.29 9.43 10.54
CA LEU A 656 -26.82 9.33 10.58
C LEU A 656 -26.35 8.21 11.52
N SER A 657 -26.98 8.07 12.69
CA SER A 657 -26.72 6.97 13.63
C SER A 657 -27.00 5.60 13.01
N ASP A 658 -28.12 5.44 12.30
CA ASP A 658 -28.45 4.18 11.61
C ASP A 658 -27.53 3.92 10.41
N ALA A 659 -27.12 4.96 9.69
CA ALA A 659 -26.17 4.85 8.58
C ALA A 659 -24.76 4.47 9.06
N GLY A 660 -24.38 4.88 10.28
CA GLY A 660 -23.08 4.58 10.89
C GLY A 660 -22.92 3.16 11.43
N LYS A 661 -23.96 2.31 11.34
CA LYS A 661 -23.87 0.89 11.69
C LYS A 661 -23.19 0.11 10.57
N HIS A 662 -22.36 -0.88 10.93
CA HIS A 662 -21.83 -1.88 10.00
C HIS A 662 -22.98 -2.76 9.48
N VAL A 663 -23.35 -2.58 8.21
CA VAL A 663 -24.38 -3.39 7.54
C VAL A 663 -23.95 -3.69 6.13
N GLU A 664 -24.30 -4.89 5.65
CA GLU A 664 -24.00 -5.31 4.26
C GLU A 664 -22.49 -5.24 3.96
N LEU A 665 -21.67 -5.54 4.98
CA LEU A 665 -20.20 -5.59 4.93
C LEU A 665 -19.52 -4.31 4.43
N THR A 666 -20.20 -3.17 4.50
CA THR A 666 -19.66 -1.87 4.08
C THR A 666 -19.98 -0.79 5.08
N ASP A 667 -19.18 0.28 5.08
CA ASP A 667 -19.37 1.46 5.93
C ASP A 667 -19.44 2.74 5.12
N PHE A 668 -20.32 3.67 5.52
CA PHE A 668 -20.33 5.01 4.96
C PHE A 668 -19.18 5.84 5.49
N VAL A 669 -18.43 6.46 4.59
CA VAL A 669 -17.27 7.33 4.94
C VAL A 669 -17.60 8.83 4.95
N VAL A 670 -18.86 9.18 4.69
CA VAL A 670 -19.32 10.56 4.44
C VAL A 670 -20.13 11.15 5.59
N LEU A 671 -20.23 10.45 6.73
CA LEU A 671 -21.15 10.82 7.80
C LEU A 671 -20.69 12.04 8.61
N ASP A 672 -19.38 12.18 8.85
CA ASP A 672 -18.85 13.29 9.65
C ASP A 672 -19.08 14.67 9.00
N PRO A 673 -18.83 14.87 7.69
CA PRO A 673 -19.18 16.12 7.03
C PRO A 673 -20.70 16.43 7.06
N LEU A 674 -21.56 15.41 6.98
CA LEU A 674 -23.00 15.60 7.11
C LEU A 674 -23.40 16.01 8.54
N ASN A 675 -22.77 15.44 9.56
CA ASN A 675 -22.94 15.87 10.95
C ASN A 675 -22.51 17.35 11.13
N ALA A 676 -21.39 17.76 10.52
CA ALA A 676 -20.92 19.14 10.60
C ALA A 676 -21.93 20.16 10.06
N LEU A 677 -22.64 19.83 8.96
CA LEU A 677 -23.73 20.65 8.44
C LEU A 677 -24.89 20.79 9.46
N LEU A 678 -25.29 19.68 10.10
CA LEU A 678 -26.36 19.69 11.12
C LEU A 678 -25.98 20.49 12.38
N ASP A 679 -24.72 20.39 12.81
CA ASP A 679 -24.22 21.10 13.97
C ASP A 679 -24.17 22.61 13.71
N ASN A 680 -23.81 23.04 12.49
CA ASN A 680 -23.80 24.45 12.10
C ASN A 680 -25.22 25.08 12.14
N ILE A 681 -26.22 24.35 11.65
CA ILE A 681 -27.63 24.75 11.71
C ILE A 681 -28.12 24.91 13.16
N SER A 682 -27.58 24.09 14.07
CA SER A 682 -27.96 24.08 15.48
C SER A 682 -27.25 25.18 16.31
N ALA A 683 -26.04 25.57 15.91
CA ALA A 683 -25.18 26.52 16.63
C ALA A 683 -25.53 28.01 16.38
N THR A 684 -26.28 28.31 15.31
CA THR A 684 -26.67 29.69 14.92
C THR A 684 -27.86 30.28 15.71
N LYS A 685 -28.18 29.70 16.88
CA LYS A 685 -29.27 30.15 17.77
C LYS A 685 -29.00 31.45 18.53
#